data_AF-A0A178DTF3-F1
#
_entry.id   AF-A0A178DTF3-F1
#
_cell.length_a   1.000
_cell.length_b   1.000
_cell.length_c   1.000
_cell.angle_alpha   90.00
_cell.angle_beta   90.00
_cell.angle_gamma   90.00
#
_symmetry.space_group_name_H-M   'P 1'
#
loop_
_entity.id
_entity.type
_entity.pdbx_description
1 polymer ?
#
loop_
_entity_poly.entity_id
_entity_poly.type
_entity_poly.pdbx_seq_one_letter_code
_entity_poly.pdbx_strand_id
1 'polypeptide(L)'
;MFSRDTDVYTGVWINHSLGKIHGATLTLTSESGGLLIAFLAIFVGAAAGSFWKIVRYVLHMSFSSEKKMDAVHHQRQAILRNTQLPSDAALDLIMARFAWRGRASKLDRKLTSVAFLAFIVYAIFTVAGIFSSKVTAESGSEVLLTGSNCGKMFANWSEDVEWKAKAYTTYYSALSQKASEYMSYTHRCYQNRTNDIPDGCRIYVQPTLPYTKDADASCPFDTEVCHKPQGNLFLDTGYLDSNKYLGINRGPRFDFRLKRHCAPLQTEGYAILNTTDPNNPWMEYYYGPSQGSGFPRPFTYRIRMRMPTPIEDWEDMRSTETYKISSPEGIVPMPQMNKTQGYVSLMFLESLNVKYYAKAEDPWFSATTPFTPPEFLAAALNLGNNTAYIPDATAGVLACSTSMQFCNPALPGGRVCWDAISGNGSWEKTWPNKEDQLIMNGFHQMLQHFLGLTAYAPEAFYKINGLPSLLARYTLTGLSQPAIIPPNQWQLETEYIFQSALAAAQARVVEHGRGTILNGESHGTDCASTVDCERLCHSQKIRSPLYYSFSILGICIILVVGTAILLLGTFIETMVDFIARIPVLARRRKFTYARLEWNTNNKFQLQRLAHEGFGAGTWSNTRGGHPVTQGGETLANLDISDQRMPRLYAEKELGSVGQVYPGHGDYQGQGVYGGQQSYQGQQGQGGVYGYAQGYEADIAKGQVRHSAVEVDRGTRYSRLSMSDR
;
A
#
# COMPACT_ATOMS: atom_id res chain seq x y z
N MET A 1 -24.66 6.94 -5.84
CA MET A 1 -23.26 6.64 -5.46
C MET A 1 -23.29 5.53 -4.42
N PHE A 2 -23.25 4.26 -4.83
CA PHE A 2 -23.27 3.14 -3.87
C PHE A 2 -21.99 3.14 -3.03
N SER A 3 -22.10 2.95 -1.72
CA SER A 3 -20.95 2.83 -0.82
C SER A 3 -20.05 1.71 -1.34
N ARG A 4 -18.80 2.07 -1.67
CA ARG A 4 -17.84 1.19 -2.34
C ARG A 4 -17.39 0.03 -1.45
N ASP A 5 -17.75 0.05 -0.17
CA ASP A 5 -17.05 -0.65 0.91
C ASP A 5 -17.81 -1.85 1.52
N THR A 6 -19.05 -2.11 1.07
CA THR A 6 -19.93 -3.15 1.63
C THR A 6 -19.77 -4.54 1.01
N ASP A 7 -18.89 -4.72 0.02
CA ASP A 7 -18.78 -5.95 -0.78
C ASP A 7 -17.37 -6.57 -0.74
N VAL A 8 -16.68 -6.43 0.39
CA VAL A 8 -15.35 -7.02 0.64
C VAL A 8 -15.49 -8.26 1.52
N TYR A 9 -14.84 -9.35 1.12
CA TYR A 9 -14.81 -10.60 1.85
C TYR A 9 -13.87 -10.50 3.07
N THR A 10 -14.44 -10.67 4.25
CA THR A 10 -13.71 -10.80 5.52
C THR A 10 -13.56 -12.28 5.88
N GLY A 11 -12.35 -12.69 6.23
CA GLY A 11 -12.02 -14.09 6.48
C GLY A 11 -10.81 -14.57 5.68
N VAL A 12 -10.63 -15.89 5.65
CA VAL A 12 -9.47 -16.54 5.03
C VAL A 12 -9.73 -16.78 3.55
N TRP A 13 -8.77 -16.38 2.72
CA TRP A 13 -8.76 -16.65 1.28
C TRP A 13 -7.31 -16.84 0.79
N ILE A 14 -7.15 -17.27 -0.46
CA ILE A 14 -5.83 -17.52 -1.06
C ILE A 14 -5.57 -16.48 -2.13
N ASN A 15 -4.53 -15.67 -1.97
CA ASN A 15 -3.99 -14.84 -3.03
C ASN A 15 -3.18 -15.72 -3.98
N HIS A 16 -3.79 -16.12 -5.09
CA HIS A 16 -3.19 -17.03 -6.06
C HIS A 16 -1.97 -16.42 -6.79
N SER A 17 -1.74 -15.11 -6.68
CA SER A 17 -0.49 -14.48 -7.18
C SER A 17 0.75 -14.95 -6.41
N LEU A 18 0.58 -15.33 -5.13
CA LEU A 18 1.67 -15.77 -4.23
C LEU A 18 1.68 -17.30 -4.04
N GLY A 19 0.79 -18.02 -4.71
CA GLY A 19 0.61 -19.46 -4.55
C GLY A 19 -0.15 -19.86 -3.27
N LYS A 20 -0.35 -21.16 -3.06
CA LYS A 20 -1.24 -21.68 -2.01
C LYS A 20 -0.76 -21.41 -0.57
N ILE A 21 0.56 -21.44 -0.35
CA ILE A 21 1.13 -21.35 1.00
C ILE A 21 1.39 -19.88 1.38
N HIS A 22 2.19 -19.16 0.58
CA HIS A 22 2.48 -17.74 0.84
C HIS A 22 1.27 -16.84 0.62
N GLY A 23 0.33 -17.24 -0.25
CA GLY A 23 -0.89 -16.51 -0.53
C GLY A 23 -2.01 -16.70 0.48
N ALA A 24 -1.86 -17.57 1.49
CA ALA A 24 -2.87 -17.72 2.54
C ALA A 24 -3.03 -16.39 3.31
N THR A 25 -4.17 -15.74 3.10
CA THR A 25 -4.42 -14.36 3.52
C THR A 25 -5.68 -14.29 4.38
N LEU A 26 -5.61 -13.57 5.51
CA LEU A 26 -6.75 -13.27 6.37
C LEU A 26 -7.10 -11.78 6.20
N THR A 27 -8.29 -11.48 5.69
CA THR A 27 -8.77 -10.10 5.57
C THR A 27 -9.70 -9.76 6.73
N LEU A 28 -9.41 -8.65 7.41
CA LEU A 28 -10.19 -8.11 8.53
C LEU A 28 -10.52 -6.63 8.27
N THR A 29 -11.54 -6.13 8.97
CA THR A 29 -11.82 -4.68 9.03
C THR A 29 -10.65 -3.94 9.68
N SER A 30 -10.53 -2.63 9.42
CA SER A 30 -9.50 -1.80 10.05
C SER A 30 -9.49 -1.88 11.58
N GLU A 31 -10.67 -1.95 12.21
CA GLU A 31 -10.83 -2.10 13.66
C GLU A 31 -10.29 -3.44 14.18
N SER A 32 -10.79 -4.57 13.67
CA SER A 32 -10.33 -5.89 14.12
C SER A 32 -8.89 -6.18 13.72
N GLY A 33 -8.43 -5.67 12.57
CA GLY A 33 -7.04 -5.77 12.16
C GLY A 33 -6.10 -4.98 13.08
N GLY A 34 -6.52 -3.79 13.53
CA GLY A 34 -5.77 -3.02 14.53
C GLY A 34 -5.59 -3.79 15.86
N LEU A 35 -6.64 -4.47 16.33
CA LEU A 35 -6.56 -5.32 17.52
C LEU A 35 -5.57 -6.49 17.35
N LEU A 36 -5.56 -7.13 16.17
CA LEU A 36 -4.62 -8.21 15.88
C LEU A 36 -3.16 -7.72 15.84
N ILE A 37 -2.91 -6.55 15.24
CA ILE A 37 -1.58 -5.93 15.24
C ILE A 37 -1.10 -5.65 16.67
N ALA A 38 -1.97 -5.07 17.50
CA ALA A 38 -1.65 -4.80 18.90
C ALA A 38 -1.35 -6.10 19.68
N PHE A 39 -2.16 -7.15 19.47
CA PHE A 39 -1.93 -8.46 20.07
C PHE A 39 -0.57 -9.05 19.66
N LEU A 40 -0.22 -9.04 18.37
CA LEU A 40 1.07 -9.56 17.89
C LEU A 40 2.25 -8.79 18.48
N ALA A 41 2.16 -7.46 18.58
CA ALA A 41 3.22 -6.64 19.19
C ALA A 41 3.43 -6.98 20.68
N ILE A 42 2.34 -7.09 21.45
CA ILE A 42 2.38 -7.49 22.87
C ILE A 42 2.95 -8.90 23.02
N PHE A 43 2.53 -9.83 22.16
CA PHE A 43 3.00 -11.22 22.17
C PHE A 43 4.51 -11.32 21.89
N VAL A 44 5.03 -10.57 20.91
CA VAL A 44 6.47 -10.48 20.63
C VAL A 44 7.23 -9.90 21.83
N GLY A 45 6.66 -8.90 22.51
CA GLY A 45 7.22 -8.35 23.74
C GLY A 45 7.32 -9.38 24.87
N ALA A 46 6.28 -10.19 25.08
CA ALA A 46 6.30 -11.28 26.06
C ALA A 46 7.35 -12.36 25.71
N ALA A 47 7.46 -12.72 24.43
CA ALA A 47 8.50 -13.63 23.94
C ALA A 47 9.92 -13.07 24.18
N ALA A 48 10.11 -11.75 24.06
CA ALA A 48 11.39 -11.08 24.34
C ALA A 48 11.86 -11.30 25.77
N GLY A 49 10.96 -11.15 26.75
CA GLY A 49 11.27 -11.39 28.16
C GLY A 49 11.68 -12.84 28.44
N SER A 50 10.97 -13.80 27.83
CA SER A 50 11.30 -15.23 27.95
C SER A 50 12.61 -15.59 27.23
N PHE A 51 12.87 -15.00 26.06
CA PHE A 51 14.13 -15.15 25.35
C PHE A 51 15.30 -14.62 26.18
N TRP A 52 15.15 -13.42 26.77
CA TRP A 52 16.17 -12.87 27.65
C TRP A 52 16.41 -13.76 28.88
N LYS A 53 15.36 -14.37 29.46
CA LYS A 53 15.51 -15.36 30.54
C LYS A 53 16.38 -16.54 30.11
N ILE A 54 16.24 -17.04 28.88
CA ILE A 54 17.10 -18.09 28.33
C ILE A 54 18.53 -17.61 28.19
N VAL A 55 18.74 -16.44 27.56
CA VAL A 55 20.07 -15.87 27.33
C VAL A 55 20.81 -15.64 28.64
N ARG A 56 20.19 -14.96 29.61
CA ARG A 56 20.83 -14.67 30.91
C ARG A 56 21.14 -15.93 31.71
N TYR A 57 20.31 -16.96 31.61
CA TYR A 57 20.58 -18.27 32.21
C TYR A 57 21.82 -18.93 31.59
N VAL A 58 21.89 -19.00 30.26
CA VAL A 58 23.04 -19.58 29.53
C VAL A 58 24.32 -18.81 29.80
N LEU A 59 24.26 -17.48 29.79
CA LEU A 59 25.41 -16.62 30.11
C LEU A 59 25.90 -16.86 31.54
N HIS A 60 24.99 -16.89 32.52
CA HIS A 60 25.35 -17.13 33.92
C HIS A 60 26.06 -18.48 34.07
N MET A 61 25.46 -19.55 33.53
CA MET A 61 26.01 -20.90 33.56
C MET A 61 27.37 -20.99 32.86
N SER A 62 27.54 -20.31 31.73
CA SER A 62 28.79 -20.32 30.95
C SER A 62 29.92 -19.60 31.68
N PHE A 63 29.59 -18.50 32.35
CA PHE A 63 30.53 -17.69 33.08
C PHE A 63 30.86 -18.22 34.47
N SER A 64 30.02 -19.09 35.05
CA SER A 64 30.22 -19.67 36.36
C SER A 64 31.56 -20.41 36.47
N SER A 65 32.23 -20.25 37.62
CA SER A 65 33.56 -20.81 37.89
C SER A 65 33.71 -21.16 39.36
N GLU A 66 34.20 -22.37 39.64
CA GLU A 66 34.53 -22.83 41.00
C GLU A 66 35.78 -22.14 41.59
N LYS A 67 36.60 -21.50 40.76
CA LYS A 67 37.80 -20.78 41.21
C LYS A 67 37.41 -19.52 41.97
N LYS A 68 38.25 -19.06 42.89
CA LYS A 68 38.09 -17.75 43.53
C LYS A 68 38.13 -16.65 42.47
N MET A 69 37.06 -15.87 42.36
CA MET A 69 36.90 -14.79 41.38
C MET A 69 36.81 -13.43 42.07
N ASP A 70 36.94 -12.35 41.30
CA ASP A 70 36.84 -10.98 41.79
C ASP A 70 35.38 -10.52 42.00
N ALA A 71 35.18 -9.43 42.76
CA ALA A 71 33.85 -8.89 43.03
C ALA A 71 33.07 -8.55 41.75
N VAL A 72 33.75 -8.11 40.69
CA VAL A 72 33.15 -7.82 39.37
C VAL A 72 32.48 -9.06 38.78
N HIS A 73 33.07 -10.25 38.96
CA HIS A 73 32.47 -11.50 38.51
C HIS A 73 31.16 -11.79 39.26
N HIS A 74 31.18 -11.73 40.60
CA HIS A 74 30.01 -12.03 41.42
C HIS A 74 28.88 -11.03 41.21
N GLN A 75 29.19 -9.73 41.06
CA GLN A 75 28.19 -8.71 40.72
C GLN A 75 27.54 -8.96 39.36
N ARG A 76 28.33 -9.34 38.33
CA ARG A 76 27.75 -9.73 37.03
C ARG A 76 26.81 -10.92 37.16
N GLN A 77 27.18 -11.95 37.93
CA GLN A 77 26.33 -13.12 38.13
C GLN A 77 25.05 -12.76 38.91
N ALA A 78 25.12 -11.85 39.86
CA ALA A 78 23.97 -11.31 40.57
C ALA A 78 23.03 -10.53 39.62
N ILE A 79 23.58 -9.67 38.75
CA ILE A 79 22.80 -8.92 37.76
C ILE A 79 22.08 -9.89 36.79
N LEU A 80 22.81 -10.84 36.19
CA LEU A 80 22.22 -11.82 35.26
C LEU A 80 21.09 -12.64 35.90
N ARG A 81 21.19 -12.96 37.19
CA ARG A 81 20.18 -13.74 37.91
C ARG A 81 18.93 -12.93 38.26
N ASN A 82 19.09 -11.66 38.59
CA ASN A 82 18.02 -10.86 39.21
C ASN A 82 17.37 -9.84 38.27
N THR A 83 18.00 -9.51 37.14
CA THR A 83 17.43 -8.54 36.20
C THR A 83 16.56 -9.23 35.15
N GLN A 84 15.26 -8.90 35.14
CA GLN A 84 14.25 -9.60 34.34
C GLN A 84 14.15 -9.10 32.90
N LEU A 85 14.44 -7.82 32.66
CA LEU A 85 14.39 -7.20 31.34
C LEU A 85 15.80 -7.03 30.76
N PRO A 86 15.98 -7.19 29.44
CA PRO A 86 17.28 -6.98 28.79
C PRO A 86 17.74 -5.52 28.86
N SER A 87 16.82 -4.55 28.79
CA SER A 87 17.12 -3.12 28.94
C SER A 87 17.74 -2.80 30.30
N ASP A 88 17.11 -3.30 31.36
CA ASP A 88 17.55 -3.07 32.74
C ASP A 88 18.91 -3.73 32.97
N ALA A 89 19.11 -4.94 32.43
CA ALA A 89 20.38 -5.64 32.57
C ALA A 89 21.52 -4.91 31.86
N ALA A 90 21.24 -4.31 30.69
CA ALA A 90 22.21 -3.47 30.00
C ALA A 90 22.59 -2.25 30.84
N LEU A 91 21.61 -1.55 31.41
CA LEU A 91 21.83 -0.39 32.27
C LEU A 91 22.62 -0.75 33.53
N ASP A 92 22.22 -1.79 34.26
CA ASP A 92 22.89 -2.26 35.47
C ASP A 92 24.36 -2.63 35.21
N LEU A 93 24.64 -3.31 34.08
CA LEU A 93 26.00 -3.69 33.69
C LEU A 93 26.85 -2.47 33.28
N ILE A 94 26.24 -1.47 32.64
CA ILE A 94 26.90 -0.20 32.31
C ILE A 94 27.22 0.59 33.59
N MET A 95 26.27 0.69 34.52
CA MET A 95 26.49 1.33 35.82
C MET A 95 27.60 0.63 36.61
N ALA A 96 27.58 -0.71 36.66
CA ALA A 96 28.66 -1.50 37.26
C ALA A 96 30.00 -1.21 36.58
N ARG A 97 30.04 -1.09 35.26
CA ARG A 97 31.26 -0.75 34.50
C ARG A 97 31.83 0.61 34.90
N PHE A 98 30.98 1.61 35.14
CA PHE A 98 31.42 2.92 35.62
C PHE A 98 31.90 2.87 37.07
N ALA A 99 31.18 2.16 37.95
CA ALA A 99 31.54 2.01 39.36
C ALA A 99 32.92 1.36 39.57
N TRP A 100 33.30 0.43 38.69
CA TRP A 100 34.60 -0.24 38.74
C TRP A 100 35.70 0.42 37.91
N ARG A 101 35.43 1.56 37.24
CA ARG A 101 36.42 2.24 36.40
C ARG A 101 37.68 2.58 37.21
N GLY A 102 38.84 2.15 36.72
CA GLY A 102 40.13 2.35 37.40
C GLY A 102 40.39 1.40 38.59
N ARG A 103 39.43 0.54 38.97
CA ARG A 103 39.55 -0.37 40.13
C ARG A 103 39.71 -1.85 39.74
N ALA A 104 39.38 -2.23 38.51
CA ALA A 104 39.50 -3.60 38.04
C ALA A 104 40.02 -3.66 36.59
N SER A 105 40.69 -4.76 36.24
CA SER A 105 41.20 -5.00 34.88
C SER A 105 40.22 -5.81 34.03
N LYS A 106 40.32 -5.68 32.69
CA LYS A 106 39.51 -6.41 31.70
C LYS A 106 37.99 -6.19 31.85
N LEU A 107 37.59 -5.01 32.35
CA LEU A 107 36.20 -4.62 32.58
C LEU A 107 35.34 -4.70 31.32
N ASP A 108 35.88 -4.29 30.17
CA ASP A 108 35.10 -4.26 28.91
C ASP A 108 34.73 -5.67 28.45
N ARG A 109 35.65 -6.62 28.59
CA ARG A 109 35.39 -8.03 28.29
C ARG A 109 34.40 -8.67 29.27
N LYS A 110 34.41 -8.23 30.55
CA LYS A 110 33.59 -8.83 31.61
C LYS A 110 32.16 -8.30 31.63
N LEU A 111 31.96 -6.99 31.45
CA LEU A 111 30.68 -6.30 31.63
C LEU A 111 30.14 -5.72 30.32
N THR A 112 30.95 -4.96 29.59
CA THR A 112 30.50 -4.24 28.38
C THR A 112 30.03 -5.17 27.28
N SER A 113 30.68 -6.32 27.09
CA SER A 113 30.25 -7.35 26.12
C SER A 113 28.86 -7.92 26.43
N VAL A 114 28.56 -8.13 27.71
CA VAL A 114 27.27 -8.66 28.17
C VAL A 114 26.18 -7.59 28.11
N ALA A 115 26.53 -6.34 28.46
CA ALA A 115 25.64 -5.19 28.32
C ALA A 115 25.25 -4.97 26.86
N PHE A 116 26.22 -5.07 25.95
CA PHE A 116 25.98 -4.95 24.51
C PHE A 116 25.08 -6.06 23.99
N LEU A 117 25.28 -7.31 24.42
CA LEU A 117 24.39 -8.42 24.06
C LEU A 117 22.95 -8.20 24.59
N ALA A 118 22.81 -7.74 25.83
CA ALA A 118 21.50 -7.41 26.39
C ALA A 118 20.79 -6.31 25.59
N PHE A 119 21.54 -5.26 25.21
CA PHE A 119 21.03 -4.20 24.35
C PHE A 119 20.63 -4.70 22.95
N ILE A 120 21.43 -5.59 22.34
CA ILE A 120 21.08 -6.22 21.05
C ILE A 120 19.76 -7.00 21.17
N VAL A 121 19.60 -7.80 22.22
CA VAL A 121 18.35 -8.56 22.44
C VAL A 121 17.16 -7.59 22.57
N TYR A 122 17.30 -6.54 23.37
CA TYR A 122 16.28 -5.51 23.49
C TYR A 122 15.95 -4.85 22.15
N ALA A 123 16.96 -4.44 21.38
CA ALA A 123 16.78 -3.78 20.08
C ALA A 123 16.11 -4.70 19.06
N ILE A 124 16.57 -5.95 18.92
CA ILE A 124 16.00 -6.93 17.98
C ILE A 124 14.52 -7.14 18.25
N PHE A 125 14.12 -7.37 19.51
CA PHE A 125 12.72 -7.63 19.83
C PHE A 125 11.85 -6.38 19.78
N THR A 126 12.40 -5.19 20.07
CA THR A 126 11.69 -3.92 19.87
C THR A 126 11.39 -3.70 18.38
N VAL A 127 12.39 -3.90 17.53
CA VAL A 127 12.23 -3.84 16.06
C VAL A 127 11.24 -4.91 15.61
N ALA A 128 11.37 -6.16 16.06
CA ALA A 128 10.44 -7.23 15.70
C ALA A 128 8.98 -6.91 16.12
N GLY A 129 8.78 -6.28 17.28
CA GLY A 129 7.46 -5.83 17.73
C GLY A 129 6.86 -4.77 16.82
N ILE A 130 7.64 -3.77 16.41
CA ILE A 130 7.21 -2.72 15.46
C ILE A 130 6.89 -3.34 14.08
N PHE A 131 7.78 -4.20 13.59
CA PHE A 131 7.65 -4.87 12.30
C PHE A 131 6.61 -6.00 12.31
N SER A 132 6.03 -6.38 13.45
CA SER A 132 4.90 -7.33 13.49
C SER A 132 3.70 -6.81 12.70
N SER A 133 3.55 -5.49 12.58
CA SER A 133 2.57 -4.83 11.70
C SER A 133 2.79 -5.13 10.22
N LYS A 134 4.03 -5.37 9.76
CA LYS A 134 4.36 -5.72 8.36
C LYS A 134 3.85 -7.10 7.92
N VAL A 135 3.23 -7.86 8.82
CA VAL A 135 2.48 -9.07 8.45
C VAL A 135 1.24 -8.71 7.62
N THR A 136 0.78 -7.46 7.65
CA THR A 136 -0.19 -6.93 6.68
C THR A 136 0.47 -6.67 5.33
N ALA A 137 -0.24 -6.92 4.23
CA ALA A 137 0.16 -6.47 2.91
C ALA A 137 0.43 -4.95 2.91
N GLU A 138 1.51 -4.51 2.25
CA GLU A 138 1.88 -3.09 2.20
C GLU A 138 0.79 -2.21 1.56
N SER A 139 0.77 -0.93 1.98
CA SER A 139 -0.14 0.16 1.59
C SER A 139 -1.25 -0.13 0.57
N GLY A 140 -2.50 -0.14 1.06
CA GLY A 140 -3.70 -0.39 0.26
C GLY A 140 -3.93 -1.89 0.07
N SER A 141 -4.27 -2.59 1.16
CA SER A 141 -4.43 -4.04 1.22
C SER A 141 -5.19 -4.55 0.00
N GLU A 142 -4.58 -5.50 -0.71
CA GLU A 142 -5.33 -6.31 -1.66
C GLU A 142 -6.39 -7.09 -0.88
N VAL A 143 -7.64 -6.89 -1.24
CA VAL A 143 -8.79 -7.57 -0.65
C VAL A 143 -9.57 -8.30 -1.72
N LEU A 144 -10.22 -9.39 -1.32
CA LEU A 144 -11.12 -10.16 -2.18
C LEU A 144 -12.53 -9.60 -2.09
N LEU A 145 -13.24 -9.52 -3.21
CA LEU A 145 -14.65 -9.14 -3.23
C LEU A 145 -15.54 -10.32 -2.83
N THR A 146 -16.63 -10.04 -2.09
CA THR A 146 -17.65 -11.05 -1.75
C THR A 146 -18.45 -11.52 -2.94
N GLY A 147 -18.60 -10.72 -4.00
CA GLY A 147 -19.35 -11.10 -5.20
C GLY A 147 -20.82 -11.43 -4.96
N SER A 148 -21.43 -10.80 -3.95
CA SER A 148 -22.76 -11.14 -3.44
C SER A 148 -23.91 -10.96 -4.46
N ASN A 149 -23.74 -10.09 -5.45
CA ASN A 149 -24.74 -9.85 -6.50
C ASN A 149 -24.31 -10.34 -7.88
N CYS A 150 -23.18 -11.04 -7.97
CA CYS A 150 -22.63 -11.49 -9.24
C CYS A 150 -23.52 -12.58 -9.87
N GLY A 151 -23.64 -12.58 -11.20
CA GLY A 151 -24.41 -13.59 -11.96
C GLY A 151 -25.91 -13.32 -12.20
N LYS A 152 -26.52 -12.28 -11.61
CA LYS A 152 -27.94 -11.93 -11.87
C LYS A 152 -28.11 -11.10 -13.15
N MET A 153 -27.71 -11.63 -14.30
CA MET A 153 -27.66 -10.86 -15.56
C MET A 153 -28.90 -11.02 -16.46
N PHE A 154 -30.03 -11.52 -15.93
CA PHE A 154 -31.22 -11.77 -16.74
C PHE A 154 -32.22 -10.62 -16.67
N ALA A 155 -32.61 -10.10 -17.83
CA ALA A 155 -33.87 -9.38 -18.00
C ALA A 155 -34.71 -10.08 -19.07
N ASN A 156 -35.90 -10.54 -18.71
CA ASN A 156 -36.88 -11.01 -19.69
C ASN A 156 -37.35 -9.81 -20.51
N TRP A 157 -37.24 -9.90 -21.84
CA TRP A 157 -37.81 -8.92 -22.74
C TRP A 157 -39.34 -8.89 -22.56
N SER A 158 -39.86 -7.77 -22.07
CA SER A 158 -41.28 -7.48 -22.20
C SER A 158 -41.52 -6.75 -23.51
N GLU A 159 -42.58 -7.09 -24.22
CA GLU A 159 -43.00 -6.33 -25.39
C GLU A 159 -43.64 -4.99 -25.03
N ASP A 160 -44.00 -4.81 -23.76
CA ASP A 160 -44.59 -3.59 -23.20
C ASP A 160 -43.70 -2.35 -23.42
N VAL A 161 -44.31 -1.28 -23.94
CA VAL A 161 -43.61 -0.06 -24.35
C VAL A 161 -43.10 0.72 -23.13
N GLU A 162 -43.87 0.76 -22.04
CA GLU A 162 -43.47 1.45 -20.81
C GLU A 162 -42.27 0.74 -20.18
N TRP A 163 -42.30 -0.59 -20.14
CA TRP A 163 -41.17 -1.41 -19.73
C TRP A 163 -39.93 -1.14 -20.59
N LYS A 164 -40.08 -1.12 -21.93
CA LYS A 164 -38.97 -0.80 -22.85
C LYS A 164 -38.40 0.60 -22.62
N ALA A 165 -39.25 1.61 -22.45
CA ALA A 165 -38.80 2.98 -22.20
C ALA A 165 -38.02 3.08 -20.88
N LYS A 166 -38.49 2.42 -19.82
CA LYS A 166 -37.80 2.35 -18.52
C LYS A 166 -36.47 1.59 -18.60
N ALA A 167 -36.45 0.48 -19.33
CA ALA A 167 -35.27 -0.32 -19.64
C ALA A 167 -34.20 0.52 -20.36
N TYR A 168 -34.57 1.18 -21.47
CA TYR A 168 -33.67 2.06 -22.23
C TYR A 168 -33.17 3.24 -21.41
N THR A 169 -34.05 3.90 -20.64
CA THR A 169 -33.66 5.01 -19.76
C THR A 169 -32.61 4.56 -18.75
N THR A 170 -32.83 3.42 -18.11
CA THR A 170 -31.88 2.84 -17.14
C THR A 170 -30.56 2.47 -17.81
N TYR A 171 -30.60 1.86 -18.99
CA TYR A 171 -29.41 1.47 -19.75
C TYR A 171 -28.57 2.67 -20.18
N TYR A 172 -29.14 3.61 -20.94
CA TYR A 172 -28.39 4.72 -21.51
C TYR A 172 -27.92 5.72 -20.46
N SER A 173 -28.71 5.98 -19.42
CA SER A 173 -28.27 6.87 -18.33
C SER A 173 -27.07 6.28 -17.60
N ALA A 174 -27.09 4.98 -17.35
CA ALA A 174 -26.02 4.31 -16.64
C ALA A 174 -24.77 4.15 -17.52
N LEU A 175 -24.93 3.88 -18.81
CA LEU A 175 -23.84 3.89 -19.79
C LEU A 175 -23.11 5.24 -19.80
N SER A 176 -23.85 6.35 -19.90
CA SER A 176 -23.27 7.70 -19.89
C SER A 176 -22.58 8.02 -18.57
N GLN A 177 -23.19 7.66 -17.43
CA GLN A 177 -22.58 7.85 -16.10
C GLN A 177 -21.27 7.08 -15.99
N LYS A 178 -21.23 5.82 -16.40
CA LYS A 178 -20.04 4.97 -16.33
C LYS A 178 -18.93 5.43 -17.25
N ALA A 179 -19.24 5.75 -18.50
CA ALA A 179 -18.25 6.29 -19.42
C ALA A 179 -17.65 7.61 -18.89
N SER A 180 -18.47 8.47 -18.27
CA SER A 180 -17.99 9.67 -17.58
C SER A 180 -17.12 9.36 -16.35
N GLU A 181 -17.44 8.33 -15.57
CA GLU A 181 -16.62 7.86 -14.45
C GLU A 181 -15.25 7.35 -14.95
N TYR A 182 -15.21 6.60 -16.05
CA TYR A 182 -13.97 6.09 -16.63
C TYR A 182 -13.09 7.23 -17.16
N MET A 183 -13.65 8.17 -17.90
CA MET A 183 -12.94 9.37 -18.37
C MET A 183 -12.41 10.25 -17.22
N SER A 184 -13.21 10.39 -16.15
CA SER A 184 -12.78 11.11 -14.95
C SER A 184 -11.62 10.41 -14.25
N TYR A 185 -11.63 9.07 -14.21
CA TYR A 185 -10.52 8.27 -13.71
C TYR A 185 -9.28 8.41 -14.60
N THR A 186 -9.43 8.34 -15.93
CA THR A 186 -8.34 8.59 -16.90
C THR A 186 -7.69 9.94 -16.68
N HIS A 187 -8.49 11.01 -16.63
CA HIS A 187 -7.98 12.36 -16.42
C HIS A 187 -7.23 12.49 -15.08
N ARG A 188 -7.69 11.81 -14.03
CA ARG A 188 -7.06 11.89 -12.71
C ARG A 188 -5.82 11.01 -12.57
N CYS A 189 -5.83 9.82 -13.14
CA CYS A 189 -4.90 8.74 -12.80
C CYS A 189 -3.98 8.34 -13.95
N TYR A 190 -4.36 8.56 -15.21
CA TYR A 190 -3.53 8.28 -16.38
C TYR A 190 -2.83 9.53 -16.93
N GLN A 191 -3.48 10.70 -16.84
CA GLN A 191 -2.92 11.97 -17.33
C GLN A 191 -1.99 12.66 -16.31
N ASN A 192 -2.17 12.42 -15.01
CA ASN A 192 -1.36 13.05 -13.98
C ASN A 192 -0.01 12.31 -13.81
N ARG A 193 1.08 12.95 -14.26
CA ARG A 193 2.45 12.37 -14.27
C ARG A 193 3.28 12.71 -13.03
N THR A 194 2.67 13.18 -11.95
CA THR A 194 3.38 13.40 -10.68
C THR A 194 3.84 12.07 -10.09
N ASN A 195 5.02 12.05 -9.46
CA ASN A 195 5.55 10.83 -8.82
C ASN A 195 4.63 10.29 -7.70
N ASP A 196 3.78 11.14 -7.13
CA ASP A 196 2.77 10.76 -6.15
C ASP A 196 1.44 10.43 -6.83
N ILE A 197 1.06 9.14 -6.78
CA ILE A 197 -0.23 8.64 -7.24
C ILE A 197 -1.30 9.00 -6.19
N PRO A 198 -2.35 9.77 -6.54
CA PRO A 198 -3.42 10.12 -5.61
C PRO A 198 -4.11 8.89 -5.01
N ASP A 199 -4.55 8.96 -3.75
CA ASP A 199 -5.22 7.83 -3.07
C ASP A 199 -6.44 7.31 -3.84
N GLY A 200 -7.17 8.20 -4.52
CA GLY A 200 -8.31 7.84 -5.37
C GLY A 200 -7.99 7.00 -6.61
N CYS A 201 -6.70 6.83 -6.94
CA CYS A 201 -6.23 5.98 -8.04
C CYS A 201 -5.82 4.58 -7.57
N ARG A 202 -5.84 4.29 -6.26
CA ARG A 202 -5.46 2.98 -5.70
C ARG A 202 -6.69 2.11 -5.40
N ILE A 203 -7.65 2.12 -6.31
CA ILE A 203 -8.89 1.32 -6.20
C ILE A 203 -8.76 -0.04 -6.89
N TYR A 204 -8.02 -0.10 -7.99
CA TYR A 204 -7.71 -1.33 -8.70
C TYR A 204 -6.37 -1.90 -8.23
N VAL A 205 -6.08 -3.16 -8.60
CA VAL A 205 -4.81 -3.82 -8.26
C VAL A 205 -3.60 -3.02 -8.80
N GLN A 206 -3.77 -2.40 -9.97
CA GLN A 206 -2.82 -1.44 -10.53
C GLN A 206 -3.53 -0.09 -10.76
N PRO A 207 -2.93 1.05 -10.39
CA PRO A 207 -3.54 2.36 -10.65
C PRO A 207 -3.76 2.64 -12.14
N THR A 208 -2.83 2.19 -12.97
CA THR A 208 -2.87 2.30 -14.44
C THR A 208 -2.39 1.00 -15.08
N LEU A 209 -2.88 0.72 -16.30
CA LEU A 209 -2.38 -0.37 -17.12
C LEU A 209 -1.21 0.14 -17.97
N PRO A 210 -0.07 -0.59 -18.01
CA PRO A 210 1.08 -0.17 -18.81
C PRO A 210 0.80 -0.37 -20.30
N TYR A 211 1.35 0.53 -21.12
CA TYR A 211 1.36 0.44 -22.57
C TYR A 211 2.57 1.17 -23.15
N THR A 212 2.95 0.80 -24.37
CA THR A 212 3.96 1.49 -25.17
C THR A 212 3.29 2.42 -26.17
N LYS A 213 3.88 3.59 -26.37
CA LYS A 213 3.46 4.59 -27.36
C LYS A 213 4.58 4.81 -28.35
N ASP A 214 4.27 4.62 -29.63
CA ASP A 214 5.09 5.05 -30.75
C ASP A 214 4.32 6.13 -31.52
N ALA A 215 4.81 7.37 -31.47
CA ALA A 215 4.19 8.54 -32.08
C ALA A 215 4.78 8.89 -33.46
N ASP A 216 5.72 8.07 -33.95
CA ASP A 216 6.33 8.21 -35.28
C ASP A 216 6.15 6.92 -36.11
N ALA A 217 5.05 6.22 -35.87
CA ALA A 217 4.73 4.98 -36.57
C ALA A 217 4.47 5.24 -38.07
N SER A 218 4.73 4.23 -38.90
CA SER A 218 4.36 4.25 -40.32
C SER A 218 2.84 4.19 -40.49
N CYS A 219 2.32 4.65 -41.63
CA CYS A 219 0.90 4.51 -41.94
C CYS A 219 0.43 3.03 -41.80
N PRO A 220 -0.66 2.74 -41.07
CA PRO A 220 -1.22 1.39 -40.94
C PRO A 220 -1.89 0.87 -42.21
N PHE A 221 -2.26 1.78 -43.12
CA PHE A 221 -2.97 1.51 -44.37
C PHE A 221 -2.02 1.74 -45.56
N ASP A 222 -2.57 1.82 -46.77
CA ASP A 222 -1.78 2.29 -47.91
C ASP A 222 -1.38 3.76 -47.76
N THR A 223 -0.15 4.04 -48.18
CA THR A 223 0.49 5.37 -48.08
C THR A 223 -0.28 6.47 -48.78
N GLU A 224 -1.09 6.11 -49.78
CA GLU A 224 -1.94 7.03 -50.56
C GLU A 224 -3.21 7.46 -49.79
N VAL A 225 -3.62 6.72 -48.76
CA VAL A 225 -4.85 7.01 -48.00
C VAL A 225 -4.54 7.86 -46.77
N CYS A 226 -3.40 7.64 -46.14
CA CYS A 226 -2.95 8.42 -44.99
C CYS A 226 -2.51 9.82 -45.40
N HIS A 227 -2.75 10.81 -44.53
CA HIS A 227 -2.25 12.18 -44.73
C HIS A 227 -0.71 12.23 -44.71
N LYS A 228 -0.04 11.39 -43.91
CA LYS A 228 1.42 11.31 -43.83
C LYS A 228 1.89 9.84 -43.82
N PRO A 229 3.03 9.54 -44.48
CA PRO A 229 3.60 8.19 -44.47
C PRO A 229 4.22 7.80 -43.11
N GLN A 230 4.74 8.77 -42.35
CA GLN A 230 5.26 8.63 -40.97
C GLN A 230 4.61 9.68 -40.03
N GLY A 231 4.93 9.65 -38.73
CA GLY A 231 4.28 10.49 -37.72
C GLY A 231 2.90 10.00 -37.28
N ASN A 232 2.58 8.72 -37.53
CA ASN A 232 1.32 8.09 -37.11
C ASN A 232 1.45 7.51 -35.69
N LEU A 233 0.34 7.02 -35.12
CA LEU A 233 0.29 6.64 -33.72
C LEU A 233 0.03 5.14 -33.57
N PHE A 234 0.96 4.44 -32.92
CA PHE A 234 0.80 3.06 -32.52
C PHE A 234 0.83 2.94 -30.98
N LEU A 235 -0.22 2.35 -30.43
CA LEU A 235 -0.38 2.08 -29.00
C LEU A 235 -0.55 0.59 -28.78
N ASP A 236 0.19 0.02 -27.82
CA ASP A 236 0.16 -1.40 -27.51
C ASP A 236 0.36 -1.63 -26.01
N THR A 237 -0.57 -2.32 -25.37
CA THR A 237 -0.42 -2.70 -23.95
C THR A 237 0.65 -3.77 -23.73
N GLY A 238 1.05 -4.48 -24.79
CA GLY A 238 1.66 -5.79 -24.65
C GLY A 238 0.69 -6.78 -24.00
N TYR A 239 1.23 -7.90 -23.51
CA TYR A 239 0.44 -8.95 -22.86
C TYR A 239 0.30 -8.65 -21.36
N LEU A 240 -0.91 -8.30 -20.94
CA LEU A 240 -1.27 -8.01 -19.55
C LEU A 240 -1.91 -9.22 -18.88
N ASP A 241 -1.21 -9.83 -17.94
CA ASP A 241 -1.73 -10.94 -17.14
C ASP A 241 -2.98 -10.54 -16.34
N SER A 242 -4.04 -11.33 -16.51
CA SER A 242 -5.35 -11.19 -15.86
C SER A 242 -5.30 -11.07 -14.33
N ASN A 243 -4.34 -11.71 -13.67
CA ASN A 243 -4.22 -11.66 -12.21
C ASN A 243 -3.50 -10.42 -11.72
N LYS A 244 -2.36 -10.11 -12.35
CA LYS A 244 -1.46 -9.02 -11.95
C LYS A 244 -2.04 -7.65 -12.28
N TYR A 245 -2.72 -7.52 -13.41
CA TYR A 245 -3.19 -6.24 -13.93
C TYR A 245 -4.69 -6.02 -13.79
N LEU A 246 -5.51 -7.07 -13.93
CA LEU A 246 -6.97 -6.98 -13.83
C LEU A 246 -7.52 -7.50 -12.49
N GLY A 247 -6.70 -8.13 -11.65
CA GLY A 247 -7.09 -8.57 -10.31
C GLY A 247 -7.92 -9.85 -10.26
N ILE A 248 -7.98 -10.63 -11.34
CA ILE A 248 -8.70 -11.91 -11.36
C ILE A 248 -7.88 -12.96 -10.59
N ASN A 249 -8.27 -13.23 -9.35
CA ASN A 249 -7.56 -14.12 -8.43
C ASN A 249 -7.64 -15.58 -8.86
N ARG A 250 -8.84 -16.05 -9.19
CA ARG A 250 -9.18 -17.46 -9.46
C ARG A 250 -9.84 -17.59 -10.84
N GLY A 251 -9.62 -18.73 -11.49
CA GLY A 251 -10.12 -19.02 -12.85
C GLY A 251 -8.98 -19.20 -13.85
N PRO A 252 -9.30 -19.37 -15.14
CA PRO A 252 -8.32 -19.50 -16.20
C PRO A 252 -7.45 -18.24 -16.25
N ARG A 253 -6.14 -18.42 -16.22
CA ARG A 253 -5.19 -17.33 -16.43
C ARG A 253 -5.18 -16.97 -17.91
N PHE A 254 -5.40 -15.70 -18.24
CA PHE A 254 -5.26 -15.18 -19.59
C PHE A 254 -4.40 -13.92 -19.63
N ASP A 255 -3.81 -13.66 -20.79
CA ASP A 255 -3.17 -12.40 -21.12
C ASP A 255 -4.14 -11.55 -21.97
N PHE A 256 -4.34 -10.29 -21.58
CA PHE A 256 -5.09 -9.29 -22.33
C PHE A 256 -4.14 -8.37 -23.10
N ARG A 257 -4.41 -8.12 -24.39
CA ARG A 257 -3.65 -7.17 -25.20
C ARG A 257 -4.58 -6.29 -26.04
N LEU A 258 -4.42 -4.98 -25.93
CA LEU A 258 -5.09 -4.00 -26.77
C LEU A 258 -4.06 -3.29 -27.64
N LYS A 259 -4.23 -3.38 -28.96
CA LYS A 259 -3.45 -2.63 -29.94
C LYS A 259 -4.34 -1.65 -30.67
N ARG A 260 -3.80 -0.45 -30.91
CA ARG A 260 -4.47 0.59 -31.68
C ARG A 260 -3.44 1.28 -32.56
N HIS A 261 -3.65 1.22 -33.88
CA HIS A 261 -2.80 1.87 -34.86
C HIS A 261 -3.63 2.87 -35.67
N CYS A 262 -3.34 4.17 -35.55
CA CYS A 262 -4.15 5.24 -36.09
C CYS A 262 -3.38 6.19 -36.99
N ALA A 263 -4.06 6.70 -38.02
CA ALA A 263 -3.54 7.70 -38.93
C ALA A 263 -4.66 8.65 -39.40
N PRO A 264 -4.42 9.97 -39.42
CA PRO A 264 -5.26 10.92 -40.14
C PRO A 264 -5.28 10.57 -41.63
N LEU A 265 -6.44 10.66 -42.27
CA LEU A 265 -6.62 10.33 -43.68
C LEU A 265 -6.68 11.59 -44.55
N GLN A 266 -6.30 11.43 -45.82
CA GLN A 266 -6.53 12.46 -46.84
C GLN A 266 -8.02 12.52 -47.17
N THR A 267 -8.59 13.71 -47.21
CA THR A 267 -9.99 13.95 -47.61
C THR A 267 -10.11 14.35 -49.08
N GLU A 268 -9.07 14.93 -49.66
CA GLU A 268 -9.02 15.27 -51.09
C GLU A 268 -9.14 14.00 -51.94
N GLY A 269 -10.02 14.02 -52.94
CA GLY A 269 -10.33 12.84 -53.75
C GLY A 269 -11.27 11.81 -53.09
N TYR A 270 -11.53 11.92 -51.78
CA TYR A 270 -12.41 11.01 -51.03
C TYR A 270 -13.69 11.67 -50.50
N ALA A 271 -13.83 12.99 -50.64
CA ALA A 271 -15.02 13.75 -50.26
C ALA A 271 -15.67 14.39 -51.50
N ILE A 272 -16.97 14.17 -51.70
CA ILE A 272 -17.74 14.68 -52.84
C ILE A 272 -18.94 15.47 -52.32
N LEU A 273 -19.09 16.70 -52.80
CA LEU A 273 -20.27 17.51 -52.53
C LEU A 273 -21.43 17.06 -53.44
N ASN A 274 -22.40 16.36 -52.85
CA ASN A 274 -23.62 15.95 -53.51
C ASN A 274 -24.66 17.09 -53.42
N THR A 275 -24.95 17.71 -54.57
CA THR A 275 -25.90 18.83 -54.72
C THR A 275 -27.22 18.41 -55.40
N THR A 276 -27.51 17.11 -55.45
CA THR A 276 -28.72 16.59 -56.13
C THR A 276 -30.02 17.17 -55.56
N ASP A 277 -30.06 17.51 -54.27
CA ASP A 277 -31.05 18.39 -53.66
C ASP A 277 -30.39 19.74 -53.34
N PRO A 278 -30.60 20.80 -54.16
CA PRO A 278 -29.99 22.11 -53.94
C PRO A 278 -30.36 22.75 -52.60
N ASN A 279 -31.52 22.40 -52.03
CA ASN A 279 -31.96 22.93 -50.74
C ASN A 279 -31.29 22.20 -49.57
N ASN A 280 -30.72 21.01 -49.80
CA ASN A 280 -30.08 20.20 -48.77
C ASN A 280 -28.82 19.51 -49.33
N PRO A 281 -27.75 20.28 -49.64
CA PRO A 281 -26.50 19.68 -50.08
C PRO A 281 -25.88 18.78 -49.01
N TRP A 282 -25.26 17.68 -49.45
CA TRP A 282 -24.57 16.72 -48.57
C TRP A 282 -23.11 16.61 -48.97
N MET A 283 -22.20 16.67 -48.00
CA MET A 283 -20.82 16.24 -48.21
C MET A 283 -20.74 14.74 -47.94
N GLU A 284 -20.39 13.95 -48.94
CA GLU A 284 -20.30 12.48 -48.88
C GLU A 284 -18.84 12.02 -48.90
N TYR A 285 -18.47 11.10 -48.01
CA TYR A 285 -17.13 10.56 -47.87
C TYR A 285 -17.07 9.09 -48.32
N TYR A 286 -16.02 8.71 -49.04
CA TYR A 286 -15.89 7.43 -49.75
C TYR A 286 -14.63 6.64 -49.33
N TYR A 287 -14.63 6.06 -48.14
CA TYR A 287 -13.59 5.14 -47.64
C TYR A 287 -14.04 3.66 -47.64
N GLY A 288 -15.19 3.38 -48.27
CA GLY A 288 -15.82 2.06 -48.34
C GLY A 288 -17.33 2.12 -48.09
N PRO A 289 -18.12 1.16 -48.61
CA PRO A 289 -19.57 1.15 -48.40
C PRO A 289 -19.90 0.93 -46.92
N SER A 290 -20.99 1.57 -46.48
CA SER A 290 -21.51 1.40 -45.13
C SER A 290 -22.84 0.66 -45.15
N GLN A 291 -23.03 -0.25 -44.19
CA GLN A 291 -24.34 -0.85 -43.91
C GLN A 291 -25.11 0.11 -43.00
N GLY A 292 -25.97 0.95 -43.59
CA GLY A 292 -26.85 1.83 -42.83
C GLY A 292 -27.97 1.05 -42.13
N SER A 293 -29.09 1.73 -41.85
CA SER A 293 -30.34 1.17 -41.32
C SER A 293 -31.00 0.13 -42.25
N GLY A 294 -30.34 -1.00 -42.48
CA GLY A 294 -30.77 -2.13 -43.31
C GLY A 294 -30.45 -2.04 -44.81
N PHE A 295 -29.84 -0.95 -45.29
CA PHE A 295 -29.55 -0.77 -46.72
C PHE A 295 -28.07 -0.44 -46.96
N PRO A 296 -27.41 -1.11 -47.94
CA PRO A 296 -26.05 -0.79 -48.32
C PRO A 296 -26.02 0.61 -48.95
N ARG A 297 -25.12 1.47 -48.44
CA ARG A 297 -24.90 2.81 -48.97
C ARG A 297 -23.57 2.84 -49.72
N PRO A 298 -23.50 3.52 -50.88
CA PRO A 298 -22.26 3.61 -51.67
C PRO A 298 -21.20 4.50 -51.02
N PHE A 299 -21.60 5.36 -50.08
CA PHE A 299 -20.71 6.22 -49.28
C PHE A 299 -20.53 5.67 -47.86
N THR A 300 -19.44 6.09 -47.23
CA THR A 300 -19.08 5.74 -45.84
C THR A 300 -19.84 6.57 -44.83
N TYR A 301 -19.84 7.89 -45.04
CA TYR A 301 -20.46 8.86 -44.14
C TYR A 301 -20.91 10.08 -44.96
N ARG A 302 -21.92 10.79 -44.47
CA ARG A 302 -22.34 12.05 -45.07
C ARG A 302 -22.71 13.09 -44.04
N ILE A 303 -22.34 14.33 -44.30
CA ILE A 303 -22.62 15.49 -43.45
C ILE A 303 -23.56 16.41 -44.20
N ARG A 304 -24.59 16.89 -43.52
CA ARG A 304 -25.48 17.89 -44.12
C ARG A 304 -24.72 19.21 -44.16
N MET A 305 -24.54 19.76 -45.36
CA MET A 305 -24.00 21.09 -45.53
C MET A 305 -25.13 22.07 -45.23
N ARG A 306 -25.28 22.46 -43.97
CA ARG A 306 -26.06 23.67 -43.65
C ARG A 306 -25.20 24.86 -44.05
N MET A 307 -25.81 25.86 -44.69
CA MET A 307 -25.17 27.17 -44.75
C MET A 307 -24.90 27.58 -43.29
N PRO A 308 -23.65 27.88 -42.91
CA PRO A 308 -23.39 28.38 -41.57
C PRO A 308 -24.28 29.62 -41.40
N THR A 309 -25.12 29.64 -40.37
CA THR A 309 -25.82 30.87 -39.99
C THR A 309 -24.75 31.93 -39.80
N PRO A 310 -24.82 33.08 -40.51
CA PRO A 310 -23.87 34.15 -40.30
C PRO A 310 -23.84 34.47 -38.80
N ILE A 311 -22.64 34.63 -38.24
CA ILE A 311 -22.50 35.07 -36.85
C ILE A 311 -22.81 36.57 -36.87
N GLU A 312 -24.06 36.94 -36.59
CA GLU A 312 -24.54 38.31 -36.66
C GLU A 312 -24.42 39.01 -35.30
N ASP A 313 -24.50 38.25 -34.20
CA ASP A 313 -24.36 38.77 -32.84
C ASP A 313 -23.62 37.82 -31.86
N TRP A 314 -23.55 38.23 -30.59
CA TRP A 314 -22.92 37.43 -29.53
C TRP A 314 -23.77 36.24 -29.06
N GLU A 315 -25.09 36.25 -29.32
CA GLU A 315 -25.96 35.13 -28.98
C GLU A 315 -25.70 33.93 -29.89
N ASP A 316 -25.36 34.17 -31.16
CA ASP A 316 -24.93 33.13 -32.11
C ASP A 316 -23.68 32.37 -31.63
N MET A 317 -22.79 33.05 -30.92
CA MET A 317 -21.60 32.41 -30.33
C MET A 317 -21.90 31.46 -29.17
N ARG A 318 -23.10 31.54 -28.57
CA ARG A 318 -23.55 30.63 -27.51
C ARG A 318 -24.16 29.34 -28.04
N SER A 319 -24.16 29.13 -29.35
CA SER A 319 -24.61 27.88 -29.98
C SER A 319 -23.88 26.65 -29.43
N THR A 320 -24.61 25.56 -29.29
CA THR A 320 -24.10 24.26 -28.84
C THR A 320 -23.53 23.41 -29.98
N GLU A 321 -23.64 23.86 -31.24
CA GLU A 321 -23.15 23.15 -32.44
C GLU A 321 -21.62 23.30 -32.60
N THR A 322 -20.87 22.78 -31.64
CA THR A 322 -19.40 22.85 -31.56
C THR A 322 -18.73 21.68 -32.28
N TYR A 323 -17.69 21.07 -31.69
CA TYR A 323 -17.13 19.81 -32.18
C TYR A 323 -18.17 18.70 -32.10
N LYS A 324 -18.33 17.95 -33.19
CA LYS A 324 -19.10 16.71 -33.22
C LYS A 324 -18.24 15.61 -33.82
N ILE A 325 -18.11 14.49 -33.10
CA ILE A 325 -17.42 13.31 -33.63
C ILE A 325 -18.46 12.27 -33.97
N SER A 326 -18.37 11.73 -35.17
CA SER A 326 -19.23 10.66 -35.63
C SER A 326 -18.37 9.47 -36.06
N SER A 327 -18.76 8.26 -35.67
CA SER A 327 -18.11 7.02 -36.09
C SER A 327 -19.16 6.09 -36.71
N PRO A 328 -19.17 5.89 -38.04
CA PRO A 328 -20.17 5.08 -38.71
C PRO A 328 -20.04 3.59 -38.32
N GLU A 329 -21.17 2.89 -38.32
CA GLU A 329 -21.23 1.45 -38.06
C GLU A 329 -21.26 0.65 -39.36
N GLY A 330 -20.83 -0.61 -39.31
CA GLY A 330 -20.96 -1.55 -40.44
C GLY A 330 -20.21 -1.10 -41.69
N ILE A 331 -19.09 -0.41 -41.54
CA ILE A 331 -18.24 0.00 -42.66
C ILE A 331 -17.51 -1.23 -43.19
N VAL A 332 -17.54 -1.42 -44.51
CA VAL A 332 -16.64 -2.35 -45.20
C VAL A 332 -15.50 -1.52 -45.77
N PRO A 333 -14.30 -1.53 -45.15
CA PRO A 333 -13.20 -0.70 -45.59
C PRO A 333 -12.81 -1.02 -47.03
N MET A 334 -12.41 0.00 -47.79
CA MET A 334 -11.85 -0.21 -49.12
C MET A 334 -10.55 -1.04 -49.06
N PRO A 335 -10.14 -1.73 -50.15
CA PRO A 335 -8.99 -2.63 -50.14
C PRO A 335 -7.69 -2.02 -49.60
N GLN A 336 -7.46 -0.73 -49.86
CA GLN A 336 -6.31 0.03 -49.39
C GLN A 336 -6.24 0.18 -47.86
N MET A 337 -7.39 0.05 -47.19
CA MET A 337 -7.51 0.11 -45.73
C MET A 337 -7.63 -1.27 -45.09
N ASN A 338 -7.89 -2.32 -45.88
CA ASN A 338 -8.07 -3.69 -45.39
C ASN A 338 -6.74 -4.48 -45.32
N LYS A 339 -5.63 -3.79 -45.03
CA LYS A 339 -4.29 -4.40 -44.94
C LYS A 339 -3.89 -4.80 -43.52
N THR A 340 -4.66 -4.39 -42.52
CA THR A 340 -4.40 -4.70 -41.12
C THR A 340 -5.18 -5.93 -40.67
N GLN A 341 -4.69 -6.61 -39.63
CA GLN A 341 -5.39 -7.75 -39.02
C GLN A 341 -6.46 -7.32 -37.98
N GLY A 342 -6.69 -6.02 -37.82
CA GLY A 342 -7.61 -5.44 -36.84
C GLY A 342 -8.88 -4.88 -37.45
N TYR A 343 -9.84 -4.53 -36.61
CA TYR A 343 -11.05 -3.85 -37.03
C TYR A 343 -10.76 -2.38 -37.35
N VAL A 344 -11.16 -1.94 -38.53
CA VAL A 344 -10.96 -0.57 -39.00
C VAL A 344 -12.15 0.28 -38.62
N SER A 345 -11.90 1.34 -37.88
CA SER A 345 -12.89 2.34 -37.50
C SER A 345 -12.51 3.71 -38.04
N LEU A 346 -13.52 4.49 -38.39
CA LEU A 346 -13.38 5.87 -38.86
C LEU A 346 -14.03 6.83 -37.86
N MET A 347 -13.37 7.95 -37.61
CA MET A 347 -13.86 9.05 -36.80
C MET A 347 -13.84 10.33 -37.61
N PHE A 348 -15.03 10.90 -37.83
CA PHE A 348 -15.23 12.16 -38.54
C PHE A 348 -15.38 13.27 -37.51
N LEU A 349 -14.41 14.19 -37.46
CA LEU A 349 -14.45 15.37 -36.63
C LEU A 349 -15.09 16.52 -37.41
N GLU A 350 -16.36 16.77 -37.14
CA GLU A 350 -17.12 17.90 -37.66
C GLU A 350 -16.80 19.13 -36.79
N SER A 351 -16.13 20.12 -37.38
CA SER A 351 -15.69 21.33 -36.67
C SER A 351 -16.09 22.65 -37.36
N LEU A 352 -16.91 22.59 -38.42
CA LEU A 352 -17.31 23.72 -39.29
C LEU A 352 -17.61 25.03 -38.55
N ASN A 353 -18.34 24.94 -37.45
CA ASN A 353 -18.80 26.11 -36.71
C ASN A 353 -17.73 26.68 -35.77
N VAL A 354 -16.68 25.91 -35.44
CA VAL A 354 -15.64 26.31 -34.49
C VAL A 354 -14.66 27.30 -35.14
N LYS A 355 -14.33 28.36 -34.42
CA LYS A 355 -13.39 29.42 -34.82
C LYS A 355 -12.16 29.41 -33.94
N TYR A 356 -10.97 29.41 -34.54
CA TYR A 356 -9.71 29.25 -33.84
C TYR A 356 -8.97 30.59 -33.77
N TYR A 357 -8.37 30.93 -32.62
CA TYR A 357 -7.63 32.18 -32.47
C TYR A 357 -6.24 32.12 -33.09
N ALA A 358 -5.68 30.92 -33.17
CA ALA A 358 -4.40 30.63 -33.78
C ALA A 358 -4.57 29.55 -34.83
N LYS A 359 -3.64 29.54 -35.81
CA LYS A 359 -3.54 28.51 -36.83
C LYS A 359 -3.40 27.13 -36.16
N ALA A 360 -4.21 26.16 -36.55
CA ALA A 360 -4.11 24.77 -36.10
C ALA A 360 -3.54 23.90 -37.21
N GLU A 361 -2.29 23.46 -37.07
CA GLU A 361 -1.58 22.63 -38.05
C GLU A 361 -1.72 21.11 -37.80
N ASP A 362 -2.53 20.75 -36.80
CA ASP A 362 -2.88 19.37 -36.52
C ASP A 362 -3.66 18.78 -37.72
N PRO A 363 -3.26 17.62 -38.28
CA PRO A 363 -3.87 17.06 -39.49
C PRO A 363 -5.32 16.59 -39.32
N TRP A 364 -5.82 16.40 -38.09
CA TRP A 364 -7.21 16.00 -37.86
C TRP A 364 -8.11 17.21 -37.58
N PHE A 365 -7.62 18.21 -36.84
CA PHE A 365 -8.38 19.43 -36.57
C PHE A 365 -8.28 20.49 -37.68
N SER A 366 -7.18 20.47 -38.45
CA SER A 366 -6.74 21.38 -39.52
C SER A 366 -7.58 22.65 -39.68
N ALA A 367 -7.09 23.76 -39.15
CA ALA A 367 -7.70 25.08 -39.29
C ALA A 367 -6.63 26.10 -39.63
N THR A 368 -6.30 26.18 -40.92
CA THR A 368 -5.26 27.06 -41.45
C THR A 368 -5.79 28.16 -42.35
N THR A 369 -7.04 28.03 -42.78
CA THR A 369 -7.75 29.00 -43.61
C THR A 369 -8.09 30.25 -42.80
N PRO A 370 -7.57 31.44 -43.17
CA PRO A 370 -7.85 32.68 -42.47
C PRO A 370 -9.31 33.11 -42.69
N PHE A 371 -9.93 33.61 -41.63
CA PHE A 371 -11.27 34.15 -41.61
C PHE A 371 -11.26 35.51 -40.93
N THR A 372 -11.87 36.50 -41.58
CA THR A 372 -12.07 37.83 -40.99
C THR A 372 -13.36 37.81 -40.17
N PRO A 373 -13.28 37.86 -38.82
CA PRO A 373 -14.46 37.87 -37.98
C PRO A 373 -15.19 39.21 -38.08
N PRO A 374 -16.51 39.24 -37.82
CA PRO A 374 -17.27 40.48 -37.67
C PRO A 374 -16.63 41.43 -36.64
N GLU A 375 -16.83 42.74 -36.80
CA GLU A 375 -16.19 43.76 -35.95
C GLU A 375 -16.46 43.56 -34.46
N PHE A 376 -17.70 43.20 -34.09
CA PHE A 376 -18.06 42.92 -32.70
C PHE A 376 -17.24 41.75 -32.11
N LEU A 377 -17.01 40.71 -32.92
CA LEU A 377 -16.27 39.53 -32.53
C LEU A 377 -14.77 39.83 -32.43
N ALA A 378 -14.24 40.56 -33.41
CA ALA A 378 -12.85 41.02 -33.40
C ALA A 378 -12.53 41.86 -32.15
N ALA A 379 -13.43 42.81 -31.81
CA ALA A 379 -13.31 43.69 -30.65
C ALA A 379 -13.44 42.92 -29.33
N ALA A 380 -14.41 42.01 -29.20
CA ALA A 380 -14.60 41.21 -27.99
C ALA A 380 -13.42 40.28 -27.68
N LEU A 381 -12.70 39.84 -28.71
CA LEU A 381 -11.62 38.87 -28.58
C LEU A 381 -10.22 39.48 -28.55
N ASN A 382 -10.09 40.80 -28.71
CA ASN A 382 -8.81 41.50 -28.80
C ASN A 382 -7.84 40.83 -29.80
N LEU A 383 -8.36 40.35 -30.93
CA LEU A 383 -7.55 39.68 -31.95
C LEU A 383 -6.65 40.73 -32.62
N GLY A 384 -5.35 40.74 -32.30
CA GLY A 384 -4.43 41.82 -32.72
C GLY A 384 -4.43 42.15 -34.22
N ASN A 385 -4.60 41.14 -35.08
CA ASN A 385 -4.69 41.31 -36.54
C ASN A 385 -6.12 41.11 -37.10
N ASN A 386 -7.15 41.11 -36.25
CA ASN A 386 -8.53 40.77 -36.62
C ASN A 386 -8.62 39.51 -37.51
N THR A 387 -7.79 38.51 -37.25
CA THR A 387 -7.72 37.28 -38.03
C THR A 387 -8.00 36.12 -37.10
N ALA A 388 -9.02 35.33 -37.43
CA ALA A 388 -9.27 34.02 -36.85
C ALA A 388 -9.05 32.96 -37.94
N TYR A 389 -9.16 31.69 -37.57
CA TYR A 389 -9.02 30.58 -38.51
C TYR A 389 -10.26 29.70 -38.48
N ILE A 390 -10.62 29.19 -39.66
CA ILE A 390 -11.71 28.22 -39.84
C ILE A 390 -11.14 26.87 -40.28
N PRO A 391 -11.88 25.76 -40.08
CA PRO A 391 -11.46 24.44 -40.55
C PRO A 391 -11.24 24.41 -42.05
N ASP A 392 -10.22 23.66 -42.50
CA ASP A 392 -9.86 23.54 -43.91
C ASP A 392 -10.76 22.57 -44.69
N ALA A 393 -11.42 21.66 -43.97
CA ALA A 393 -12.36 20.68 -44.54
C ALA A 393 -13.64 20.61 -43.69
N THR A 394 -14.72 20.10 -44.29
CA THR A 394 -16.02 19.92 -43.61
C THR A 394 -15.91 19.03 -42.37
N ALA A 395 -15.11 17.98 -42.46
CA ALA A 395 -14.72 17.15 -41.34
C ALA A 395 -13.34 16.56 -41.59
N GLY A 396 -12.52 16.55 -40.55
CA GLY A 396 -11.27 15.80 -40.52
C GLY A 396 -11.55 14.32 -40.28
N VAL A 397 -10.79 13.45 -40.94
CA VAL A 397 -11.01 11.99 -40.89
C VAL A 397 -9.81 11.32 -40.23
N LEU A 398 -10.08 10.57 -39.16
CA LEU A 398 -9.10 9.74 -38.47
C LEU A 398 -9.51 8.28 -38.63
N ALA A 399 -8.56 7.43 -39.02
CA ALA A 399 -8.77 6.00 -39.14
C ALA A 399 -7.89 5.24 -38.17
N CYS A 400 -8.45 4.22 -37.53
CA CYS A 400 -7.73 3.36 -36.61
C CYS A 400 -7.99 1.88 -36.89
N SER A 401 -6.94 1.08 -36.86
CA SER A 401 -7.02 -0.37 -36.79
C SER A 401 -6.88 -0.80 -35.32
N THR A 402 -7.93 -1.37 -34.75
CA THR A 402 -7.98 -1.80 -33.35
C THR A 402 -8.07 -3.33 -33.27
N SER A 403 -7.31 -3.93 -32.36
CA SER A 403 -7.35 -5.38 -32.11
C SER A 403 -7.31 -5.63 -30.61
N MET A 404 -8.16 -6.53 -30.12
CA MET A 404 -8.24 -6.88 -28.71
C MET A 404 -8.07 -8.39 -28.57
N GLN A 405 -6.95 -8.81 -28.00
CA GLN A 405 -6.57 -10.21 -27.97
C GLN A 405 -6.64 -10.76 -26.55
N PHE A 406 -7.25 -11.94 -26.41
CA PHE A 406 -7.17 -12.77 -25.21
C PHE A 406 -6.36 -14.00 -25.53
N CYS A 407 -5.28 -14.20 -24.80
CA CYS A 407 -4.36 -15.29 -25.03
C CYS A 407 -4.28 -16.21 -23.82
N ASN A 408 -4.13 -17.50 -24.07
CA ASN A 408 -3.86 -18.47 -23.03
C ASN A 408 -2.34 -18.70 -22.92
N PRO A 409 -1.68 -18.24 -21.84
CA PRO A 409 -0.24 -18.41 -21.65
C PRO A 409 0.17 -19.80 -21.16
N ALA A 410 -0.79 -20.66 -20.76
CA ALA A 410 -0.49 -21.96 -20.16
C ALA A 410 -0.31 -23.10 -21.18
N LEU A 411 -0.46 -22.83 -22.48
CA LEU A 411 -0.40 -23.85 -23.52
C LEU A 411 1.05 -24.24 -23.87
N PRO A 412 1.34 -25.54 -24.12
CA PRO A 412 2.68 -26.06 -24.33
C PRO A 412 3.37 -25.58 -25.63
N GLY A 413 2.60 -25.06 -26.60
CA GLY A 413 3.09 -24.53 -27.88
C GLY A 413 3.34 -23.02 -27.89
N GLY A 414 3.27 -22.36 -26.73
CA GLY A 414 3.29 -20.90 -26.62
C GLY A 414 1.89 -20.29 -26.53
N ARG A 415 1.81 -18.97 -26.63
CA ARG A 415 0.55 -18.22 -26.49
C ARG A 415 -0.33 -18.40 -27.73
N VAL A 416 -1.48 -19.02 -27.55
CA VAL A 416 -2.57 -19.01 -28.55
C VAL A 416 -3.52 -17.88 -28.19
N CYS A 417 -3.88 -17.05 -29.16
CA CYS A 417 -4.69 -15.87 -28.98
C CYS A 417 -5.96 -15.94 -29.82
N TRP A 418 -7.03 -15.36 -29.29
CA TRP A 418 -8.26 -15.07 -30.02
C TRP A 418 -8.54 -13.57 -29.94
N ASP A 419 -8.88 -12.97 -31.09
CA ASP A 419 -9.18 -11.54 -31.19
C ASP A 419 -10.68 -11.28 -31.09
N ALA A 420 -11.06 -10.51 -30.08
CA ALA A 420 -12.45 -10.31 -29.70
C ALA A 420 -13.21 -9.30 -30.57
N ILE A 421 -12.52 -8.46 -31.33
CA ILE A 421 -13.17 -7.46 -32.18
C ILE A 421 -13.33 -8.01 -33.60
N SER A 422 -12.25 -8.58 -34.16
CA SER A 422 -12.24 -9.15 -35.52
C SER A 422 -12.78 -10.57 -35.58
N GLY A 423 -12.86 -11.29 -34.45
CA GLY A 423 -13.20 -12.70 -34.42
C GLY A 423 -12.08 -13.61 -34.93
N ASN A 424 -10.90 -13.06 -35.24
CA ASN A 424 -9.77 -13.84 -35.76
C ASN A 424 -9.21 -14.80 -34.70
N GLY A 425 -8.84 -16.00 -35.16
CA GLY A 425 -8.35 -17.09 -34.32
C GLY A 425 -9.44 -18.12 -34.02
N SER A 426 -9.16 -19.05 -33.11
CA SER A 426 -10.10 -20.11 -32.73
C SER A 426 -10.23 -20.14 -31.22
N TRP A 427 -11.43 -19.84 -30.73
CA TRP A 427 -11.76 -19.83 -29.31
C TRP A 427 -11.49 -21.18 -28.64
N GLU A 428 -11.88 -22.27 -29.29
CA GLU A 428 -11.67 -23.65 -28.83
C GLU A 428 -10.18 -24.01 -28.74
N LYS A 429 -9.34 -23.50 -29.66
CA LYS A 429 -7.90 -23.72 -29.61
C LYS A 429 -7.23 -22.91 -28.50
N THR A 430 -7.75 -21.72 -28.19
CA THR A 430 -7.24 -20.89 -27.08
C THR A 430 -7.60 -21.50 -25.73
N TRP A 431 -8.80 -22.07 -25.60
CA TRP A 431 -9.30 -22.70 -24.36
C TRP A 431 -9.69 -24.17 -24.61
N PRO A 432 -8.71 -25.09 -24.68
CA PRO A 432 -8.99 -26.50 -25.00
C PRO A 432 -9.65 -27.26 -23.84
N ASN A 433 -9.45 -26.81 -22.60
CA ASN A 433 -10.12 -27.37 -21.44
C ASN A 433 -11.57 -26.87 -21.40
N LYS A 434 -12.54 -27.80 -21.40
CA LYS A 434 -13.97 -27.49 -21.36
C LYS A 434 -14.38 -26.66 -20.14
N GLU A 435 -13.76 -26.86 -18.98
CA GLU A 435 -14.07 -26.07 -17.79
C GLU A 435 -13.61 -24.62 -17.94
N ASP A 436 -12.38 -24.42 -18.43
CA ASP A 436 -11.83 -23.10 -18.70
C ASP A 436 -12.63 -22.40 -19.80
N GLN A 437 -13.05 -23.14 -20.83
CA GLN A 437 -13.88 -22.64 -21.91
C GLN A 437 -15.24 -22.15 -21.40
N LEU A 438 -15.89 -22.86 -20.47
CA LEU A 438 -17.15 -22.41 -19.87
C LEU A 438 -16.97 -21.10 -19.09
N ILE A 439 -15.91 -21.00 -18.29
CA ILE A 439 -15.60 -19.78 -17.51
C ILE A 439 -15.31 -18.62 -18.47
N MET A 440 -14.48 -18.88 -19.47
CA MET A 440 -14.12 -17.87 -20.45
C MET A 440 -15.30 -17.53 -21.36
N ASN A 441 -16.28 -18.41 -21.57
CA ASN A 441 -17.52 -18.09 -22.28
C ASN A 441 -18.35 -17.09 -21.48
N GLY A 442 -18.51 -17.29 -20.16
CA GLY A 442 -19.14 -16.29 -19.29
C GLY A 442 -18.38 -14.95 -19.32
N PHE A 443 -17.05 -15.01 -19.27
CA PHE A 443 -16.20 -13.82 -19.45
C PHE A 443 -16.37 -13.20 -20.84
N HIS A 444 -16.48 -14.01 -21.88
CA HIS A 444 -16.69 -13.56 -23.25
C HIS A 444 -18.06 -12.93 -23.45
N GLN A 445 -19.13 -13.45 -22.86
CA GLN A 445 -20.46 -12.82 -22.90
C GLN A 445 -20.44 -11.47 -22.18
N MET A 446 -19.72 -11.38 -21.07
CA MET A 446 -19.42 -10.11 -20.40
C MET A 446 -18.64 -9.17 -21.35
N LEU A 447 -17.61 -9.68 -22.04
CA LEU A 447 -16.85 -8.93 -23.06
C LEU A 447 -17.69 -8.53 -24.27
N GLN A 448 -18.60 -9.36 -24.75
CA GLN A 448 -19.48 -9.04 -25.89
C GLN A 448 -20.44 -7.93 -25.50
N HIS A 449 -20.94 -7.94 -24.27
CA HIS A 449 -21.68 -6.81 -23.73
C HIS A 449 -20.80 -5.56 -23.57
N PHE A 450 -19.51 -5.73 -23.20
CA PHE A 450 -18.50 -4.65 -23.26
C PHE A 450 -18.23 -4.14 -24.67
N LEU A 451 -18.38 -4.97 -25.71
CA LEU A 451 -17.98 -4.67 -27.08
C LEU A 451 -19.12 -4.13 -27.94
N GLY A 452 -20.34 -4.62 -27.71
CA GLY A 452 -21.47 -4.37 -28.59
C GLY A 452 -21.89 -2.90 -28.64
N LEU A 453 -21.92 -2.21 -27.49
CA LEU A 453 -22.45 -0.85 -27.38
C LEU A 453 -21.87 -0.03 -26.21
N THR A 454 -20.90 -0.54 -25.43
CA THR A 454 -20.54 0.06 -24.12
C THR A 454 -19.03 0.34 -23.93
N ALA A 455 -18.56 1.53 -24.30
CA ALA A 455 -17.34 2.19 -23.77
C ALA A 455 -16.03 1.36 -23.59
N TYR A 456 -15.76 0.31 -24.39
CA TYR A 456 -14.49 -0.45 -24.33
C TYR A 456 -13.66 -0.35 -25.60
N ALA A 457 -14.29 -0.43 -26.77
CA ALA A 457 -13.66 0.02 -28.00
C ALA A 457 -13.47 1.54 -27.87
N PRO A 458 -12.27 2.10 -28.08
CA PRO A 458 -12.05 3.54 -28.03
C PRO A 458 -13.11 4.34 -28.82
N GLU A 459 -13.61 3.76 -29.91
CA GLU A 459 -14.68 4.31 -30.75
C GLU A 459 -15.99 4.58 -30.00
N ALA A 460 -16.33 3.75 -29.01
CA ALA A 460 -17.59 3.82 -28.28
C ALA A 460 -17.69 5.11 -27.45
N PHE A 461 -16.57 5.66 -26.96
CA PHE A 461 -16.57 6.94 -26.25
C PHE A 461 -16.99 8.11 -27.13
N TYR A 462 -16.75 8.03 -28.46
CA TYR A 462 -17.19 9.06 -29.40
C TYR A 462 -18.68 8.97 -29.74
N LYS A 463 -19.32 7.82 -29.49
CA LYS A 463 -20.75 7.61 -29.80
C LYS A 463 -21.69 8.08 -28.69
N ILE A 464 -21.19 8.24 -27.47
CA ILE A 464 -22.01 8.63 -26.32
C ILE A 464 -22.13 10.15 -26.30
N ASN A 465 -23.34 10.64 -26.55
CA ASN A 465 -23.64 12.07 -26.55
C ASN A 465 -23.36 12.71 -25.18
N GLY A 466 -22.75 13.89 -25.20
CA GLY A 466 -22.48 14.68 -23.99
C GLY A 466 -21.22 14.29 -23.21
N LEU A 467 -20.48 13.26 -23.62
CA LEU A 467 -19.19 12.96 -23.02
C LEU A 467 -18.10 13.95 -23.47
N PRO A 468 -17.16 14.32 -22.58
CA PRO A 468 -15.98 15.10 -22.94
C PRO A 468 -14.94 14.22 -23.65
N SER A 469 -15.29 13.64 -24.79
CA SER A 469 -14.44 12.71 -25.56
C SER A 469 -13.27 13.37 -26.29
N LEU A 470 -13.03 14.66 -26.04
CA LEU A 470 -11.96 15.46 -26.62
C LEU A 470 -11.35 16.36 -25.54
N LEU A 471 -10.03 16.31 -25.39
CA LEU A 471 -9.25 17.21 -24.57
C LEU A 471 -9.41 18.67 -25.03
N ALA A 472 -9.50 18.91 -26.35
CA ALA A 472 -9.71 20.26 -26.91
C ALA A 472 -10.97 20.95 -26.35
N ARG A 473 -12.03 20.17 -26.04
CA ARG A 473 -13.28 20.71 -25.46
C ARG A 473 -13.08 21.38 -24.10
N TYR A 474 -12.06 21.01 -23.32
CA TYR A 474 -11.79 21.65 -22.02
C TYR A 474 -11.38 23.12 -22.14
N THR A 475 -10.95 23.54 -23.33
CA THR A 475 -10.50 24.89 -23.60
C THR A 475 -11.44 25.65 -24.55
N LEU A 476 -12.56 25.04 -24.93
CA LEU A 476 -13.52 25.60 -25.85
C LEU A 476 -14.47 26.56 -25.11
N THR A 477 -14.76 27.72 -25.71
CA THR A 477 -15.67 28.73 -25.17
C THR A 477 -16.73 29.08 -26.22
N GLY A 478 -17.94 28.54 -26.10
CA GLY A 478 -18.95 28.65 -27.15
C GLY A 478 -18.45 28.03 -28.46
N LEU A 479 -18.57 28.76 -29.56
CA LEU A 479 -18.00 28.37 -30.86
C LEU A 479 -16.51 28.74 -31.05
N SER A 480 -15.82 29.24 -30.01
CA SER A 480 -14.43 29.68 -30.12
C SER A 480 -13.46 28.73 -29.41
N GLN A 481 -12.35 28.44 -30.09
CA GLN A 481 -11.21 27.68 -29.57
C GLN A 481 -10.05 28.68 -29.29
N PRO A 482 -10.01 29.27 -28.08
CA PRO A 482 -8.98 30.24 -27.71
C PRO A 482 -7.62 29.61 -27.45
N ALA A 483 -7.57 28.39 -26.91
CA ALA A 483 -6.30 27.72 -26.69
C ALA A 483 -5.69 27.24 -28.01
N ILE A 484 -4.38 27.41 -28.12
CA ILE A 484 -3.60 26.96 -29.28
C ILE A 484 -3.67 25.43 -29.34
N ILE A 485 -4.13 24.90 -30.47
CA ILE A 485 -4.12 23.46 -30.73
C ILE A 485 -2.72 23.05 -31.19
N PRO A 486 -2.01 22.19 -30.43
CA PRO A 486 -0.69 21.74 -30.83
C PRO A 486 -0.75 20.84 -32.09
N PRO A 487 0.32 20.75 -32.89
CA PRO A 487 0.34 19.96 -34.13
C PRO A 487 0.12 18.45 -33.97
N ASN A 488 0.23 17.94 -32.74
CA ASN A 488 0.02 16.53 -32.38
C ASN A 488 -1.21 16.33 -31.48
N GLN A 489 -2.16 17.28 -31.47
CA GLN A 489 -3.37 17.18 -30.68
C GLN A 489 -4.11 15.86 -30.95
N TRP A 490 -4.28 15.44 -32.20
CA TRP A 490 -4.96 14.20 -32.55
C TRP A 490 -4.32 12.96 -31.89
N GLN A 491 -2.99 12.97 -31.69
CA GLN A 491 -2.30 11.88 -31.00
C GLN A 491 -2.63 11.87 -29.51
N LEU A 492 -2.70 13.06 -28.88
CA LEU A 492 -3.09 13.22 -27.47
C LEU A 492 -4.54 12.80 -27.25
N GLU A 493 -5.43 13.18 -28.17
CA GLU A 493 -6.85 12.79 -28.14
C GLU A 493 -7.03 11.27 -28.25
N THR A 494 -6.31 10.67 -29.19
CA THR A 494 -6.36 9.22 -29.42
C THR A 494 -5.79 8.45 -28.24
N GLU A 495 -4.68 8.93 -27.66
CA GLU A 495 -4.09 8.35 -26.45
C GLU A 495 -5.02 8.49 -25.25
N TYR A 496 -5.68 9.63 -25.07
CA TYR A 496 -6.64 9.84 -23.99
C TYR A 496 -7.79 8.84 -24.05
N ILE A 497 -8.40 8.65 -25.22
CA ILE A 497 -9.48 7.68 -25.39
C ILE A 497 -8.98 6.24 -25.25
N PHE A 498 -7.76 5.93 -25.70
CA PHE A 498 -7.13 4.63 -25.45
C PHE A 498 -6.96 4.37 -23.95
N GLN A 499 -6.48 5.34 -23.19
CA GLN A 499 -6.39 5.25 -21.73
C GLN A 499 -7.77 5.14 -21.06
N SER A 500 -8.81 5.77 -21.60
CA SER A 500 -10.20 5.59 -21.13
C SER A 500 -10.71 4.18 -21.38
N ALA A 501 -10.37 3.55 -22.50
CA ALA A 501 -10.63 2.13 -22.72
C ALA A 501 -9.88 1.24 -21.72
N LEU A 502 -8.62 1.55 -21.38
CA LEU A 502 -7.88 0.82 -20.35
C LEU A 502 -8.49 0.99 -18.95
N ALA A 503 -8.89 2.21 -18.58
CA ALA A 503 -9.59 2.47 -17.32
C ALA A 503 -10.93 1.72 -17.25
N ALA A 504 -11.69 1.71 -18.36
CA ALA A 504 -12.92 0.93 -18.48
C ALA A 504 -12.63 -0.57 -18.28
N ALA A 505 -11.56 -1.11 -18.87
CA ALA A 505 -11.17 -2.51 -18.70
C ALA A 505 -10.94 -2.89 -17.24
N GLN A 506 -10.25 -2.05 -16.47
CA GLN A 506 -10.02 -2.28 -15.05
C GLN A 506 -11.33 -2.20 -14.24
N ALA A 507 -12.15 -1.20 -14.53
CA ALA A 507 -13.40 -0.95 -13.81
C ALA A 507 -14.41 -2.07 -14.02
N ARG A 508 -14.59 -2.48 -15.27
CA ARG A 508 -15.63 -3.41 -15.71
C ARG A 508 -15.44 -4.82 -15.17
N VAL A 509 -14.20 -5.30 -15.13
CA VAL A 509 -13.88 -6.61 -14.50
C VAL A 509 -14.25 -6.58 -13.01
N VAL A 510 -14.04 -5.44 -12.33
CA VAL A 510 -14.45 -5.24 -10.94
C VAL A 510 -15.98 -5.15 -10.80
N GLU A 511 -16.64 -4.37 -11.63
CA GLU A 511 -18.10 -4.20 -11.62
C GLU A 511 -18.83 -5.52 -11.88
N HIS A 512 -18.31 -6.35 -12.79
CA HIS A 512 -18.80 -7.70 -12.99
C HIS A 512 -18.63 -8.56 -11.74
N GLY A 513 -17.44 -8.56 -11.13
CA GLY A 513 -17.17 -9.30 -9.91
C GLY A 513 -18.07 -8.90 -8.73
N ARG A 514 -18.51 -7.64 -8.67
CA ARG A 514 -19.49 -7.13 -7.68
C ARG A 514 -20.93 -7.47 -8.01
N GLY A 515 -21.22 -7.79 -9.27
CA GLY A 515 -22.59 -7.90 -9.77
C GLY A 515 -23.32 -6.55 -9.85
N THR A 516 -22.59 -5.44 -9.81
CA THR A 516 -23.13 -4.12 -10.15
C THR A 516 -23.18 -4.00 -11.67
N ILE A 517 -23.99 -4.83 -12.30
CA ILE A 517 -24.40 -4.58 -13.67
C ILE A 517 -25.61 -3.68 -13.57
N LEU A 518 -25.61 -2.67 -14.43
CA LEU A 518 -26.69 -1.72 -14.54
C LEU A 518 -27.97 -2.56 -14.70
N ASN A 519 -29.01 -2.31 -13.91
CA ASN A 519 -30.29 -3.00 -14.11
C ASN A 519 -30.86 -2.82 -15.54
N GLY A 520 -30.24 -1.95 -16.37
CA GLY A 520 -30.46 -1.82 -17.80
C GLY A 520 -29.43 -2.52 -18.72
N GLU A 521 -28.28 -2.97 -18.25
CA GLU A 521 -27.30 -3.75 -19.04
C GLU A 521 -27.58 -5.26 -19.02
N SER A 522 -28.45 -5.72 -18.12
CA SER A 522 -29.02 -7.08 -18.13
C SER A 522 -29.88 -7.39 -19.37
N HIS A 523 -30.11 -6.40 -20.25
CA HIS A 523 -30.94 -6.51 -21.46
C HIS A 523 -30.26 -7.21 -22.65
N GLY A 524 -29.34 -8.15 -22.43
CA GLY A 524 -28.74 -8.87 -23.56
C GLY A 524 -27.62 -9.85 -23.27
N THR A 525 -27.46 -10.33 -22.03
CA THR A 525 -26.49 -11.38 -21.73
C THR A 525 -27.19 -12.73 -21.65
N ASP A 526 -27.15 -13.47 -22.75
CA ASP A 526 -27.57 -14.88 -22.82
C ASP A 526 -26.52 -15.75 -22.10
N CYS A 527 -26.54 -15.71 -20.77
CA CYS A 527 -25.98 -16.79 -19.98
C CYS A 527 -27.01 -17.93 -20.02
N ALA A 528 -26.82 -18.95 -20.86
CA ALA A 528 -27.80 -20.03 -21.02
C ALA A 528 -28.10 -20.81 -19.71
N SER A 529 -27.27 -20.66 -18.67
CA SER A 529 -27.53 -21.14 -17.30
C SER A 529 -26.96 -20.20 -16.22
N THR A 530 -27.51 -20.24 -15.00
CA THR A 530 -26.98 -19.52 -13.83
C THR A 530 -25.56 -19.97 -13.46
N VAL A 531 -25.23 -21.25 -13.73
CA VAL A 531 -23.98 -21.89 -13.35
C VAL A 531 -22.77 -21.42 -14.19
N ASP A 532 -23.00 -20.96 -15.42
CA ASP A 532 -21.92 -20.62 -16.35
C ASP A 532 -21.35 -19.20 -16.09
N CYS A 533 -22.17 -18.27 -15.58
CA CYS A 533 -21.77 -16.89 -15.31
C CYS A 533 -21.38 -16.65 -13.83
N GLU A 534 -21.69 -17.59 -12.93
CA GLU A 534 -21.27 -17.51 -11.52
C GLU A 534 -19.77 -17.81 -11.29
N ARG A 535 -19.03 -18.32 -12.28
CA ARG A 535 -17.69 -18.90 -12.04
C ARG A 535 -16.54 -17.89 -11.87
N LEU A 536 -16.74 -16.61 -12.15
CA LEU A 536 -15.79 -15.54 -11.80
C LEU A 536 -16.25 -14.68 -10.61
N CYS A 537 -17.45 -14.92 -10.10
CA CYS A 537 -17.91 -14.38 -8.83
C CYS A 537 -16.99 -14.89 -7.72
N HIS A 538 -16.63 -14.04 -6.75
CA HIS A 538 -15.65 -14.35 -5.69
C HIS A 538 -14.18 -14.49 -6.14
N SER A 539 -13.88 -14.21 -7.41
CA SER A 539 -12.49 -14.27 -7.90
C SER A 539 -11.81 -12.90 -7.93
N GLN A 540 -12.54 -11.79 -7.76
CA GLN A 540 -12.00 -10.48 -8.03
C GLN A 540 -11.28 -9.85 -6.82
N LYS A 541 -10.07 -9.33 -7.04
CA LYS A 541 -9.31 -8.53 -6.07
C LYS A 541 -9.42 -7.04 -6.39
N ILE A 542 -9.47 -6.23 -5.33
CA ILE A 542 -9.34 -4.78 -5.39
C ILE A 542 -8.38 -4.31 -4.28
N ARG A 543 -8.09 -3.01 -4.24
CA ARG A 543 -7.40 -2.39 -3.11
C ARG A 543 -8.38 -1.57 -2.29
N SER A 544 -8.29 -1.67 -0.97
CA SER A 544 -9.08 -0.85 -0.06
C SER A 544 -8.27 -0.42 1.16
N PRO A 545 -8.31 0.88 1.54
CA PRO A 545 -7.66 1.35 2.76
C PRO A 545 -8.43 1.01 4.04
N LEU A 546 -9.68 0.53 3.94
CA LEU A 546 -10.56 0.26 5.09
C LEU A 546 -10.35 -1.13 5.70
N TYR A 547 -9.53 -1.96 5.07
CA TYR A 547 -9.33 -3.35 5.43
C TYR A 547 -7.84 -3.68 5.52
N TYR A 548 -7.50 -4.65 6.37
CA TYR A 548 -6.16 -5.21 6.50
C TYR A 548 -6.14 -6.66 6.04
N SER A 549 -5.23 -6.98 5.12
CA SER A 549 -4.98 -8.35 4.66
C SER A 549 -3.68 -8.86 5.26
N PHE A 550 -3.75 -9.86 6.13
CA PHE A 550 -2.63 -10.45 6.86
C PHE A 550 -2.13 -11.73 6.20
N SER A 551 -0.81 -11.92 6.15
CA SER A 551 -0.22 -13.21 5.81
C SER A 551 -0.42 -14.21 6.96
N ILE A 552 -1.20 -15.26 6.72
CA ILE A 552 -1.46 -16.32 7.70
C ILE A 552 -0.15 -17.03 8.06
N LEU A 553 0.71 -17.26 7.07
CA LEU A 553 2.04 -17.84 7.30
C LEU A 553 2.86 -16.98 8.27
N GLY A 554 2.87 -15.66 8.08
CA GLY A 554 3.55 -14.72 8.97
C GLY A 554 3.02 -14.78 10.40
N ILE A 555 1.69 -14.78 10.57
CA ILE A 555 1.04 -14.94 11.88
C ILE A 555 1.45 -16.26 12.54
N CYS A 556 1.36 -17.37 11.80
CA CYS A 556 1.71 -18.69 12.32
C CYS A 556 3.18 -18.77 12.76
N ILE A 557 4.12 -18.22 12.00
CA ILE A 557 5.53 -18.20 12.38
C ILE A 557 5.73 -17.43 13.69
N ILE A 558 5.14 -16.23 13.81
CA ILE A 558 5.25 -15.43 15.04
C ILE A 558 4.70 -16.20 16.24
N LEU A 559 3.49 -16.76 16.12
CA LEU A 559 2.84 -17.47 17.22
C LEU A 559 3.57 -18.76 17.60
N VAL A 560 3.97 -19.59 16.64
CA VAL A 560 4.66 -20.86 16.93
C VAL A 560 6.04 -20.61 17.53
N VAL A 561 6.86 -19.75 16.91
CA VAL A 561 8.21 -19.45 17.41
C VAL A 561 8.14 -18.73 18.75
N GLY A 562 7.25 -17.74 18.89
CA GLY A 562 7.07 -17.02 20.14
C GLY A 562 6.57 -17.92 21.26
N THR A 563 5.61 -18.81 21.02
CA THR A 563 5.15 -19.78 22.03
C THR A 563 6.26 -20.76 22.41
N ALA A 564 7.07 -21.24 21.46
CA ALA A 564 8.21 -22.09 21.77
C ALA A 564 9.24 -21.37 22.66
N ILE A 565 9.53 -20.09 22.40
CA ILE A 565 10.40 -19.25 23.23
C ILE A 565 9.80 -19.04 24.63
N LEU A 566 8.50 -18.74 24.71
CA LEU A 566 7.79 -18.56 25.97
C LEU A 566 7.88 -19.84 26.82
N LEU A 567 7.52 -21.00 26.26
CA LEU A 567 7.57 -22.28 26.95
C LEU A 567 9.00 -22.63 27.39
N LEU A 568 9.99 -22.44 26.52
CA LEU A 568 11.38 -22.70 26.86
C LEU A 568 11.85 -21.78 28.00
N GLY A 569 11.49 -20.50 27.96
CA GLY A 569 11.84 -19.53 29.00
C GLY A 569 11.14 -19.81 30.33
N THR A 570 9.85 -20.17 30.32
CA THR A 570 9.12 -20.51 31.55
C THR A 570 9.72 -21.73 32.23
N PHE A 571 10.00 -22.78 31.47
CA PHE A 571 10.44 -24.08 32.01
C PHE A 571 11.95 -24.29 32.05
N ILE A 572 12.78 -23.29 31.68
CA ILE A 572 14.24 -23.47 31.61
C ILE A 572 14.86 -24.04 32.89
N GLU A 573 14.45 -23.57 34.07
CA GLU A 573 14.98 -24.06 35.35
C GLU A 573 14.56 -25.52 35.59
N THR A 574 13.29 -25.86 35.37
CA THR A 574 12.75 -27.22 35.50
C THR A 574 13.39 -28.19 34.51
N MET A 575 13.60 -27.76 33.26
CA MET A 575 14.26 -28.56 32.23
C MET A 575 15.71 -28.83 32.62
N VAL A 576 16.44 -27.81 33.12
CA VAL A 576 17.81 -28.00 33.56
C VAL A 576 17.89 -28.86 34.82
N ASP A 577 16.93 -28.76 35.73
CA ASP A 577 16.83 -29.66 36.88
C ASP A 577 16.58 -31.11 36.49
N PHE A 578 15.78 -31.35 35.45
CA PHE A 578 15.58 -32.69 34.89
C PHE A 578 16.84 -33.20 34.21
N ILE A 579 17.49 -32.36 33.39
CA ILE A 579 18.77 -32.67 32.72
C ILE A 579 19.88 -32.96 33.75
N ALA A 580 19.86 -32.27 34.90
CA ALA A 580 20.82 -32.49 35.98
C ALA A 580 20.70 -33.87 36.64
N ARG A 581 19.59 -34.60 36.44
CA ARG A 581 19.43 -35.99 36.91
C ARG A 581 20.16 -37.00 36.00
N ILE A 582 20.57 -36.60 34.80
CA ILE A 582 21.30 -37.47 33.88
C ILE A 582 22.69 -37.77 34.47
N PRO A 583 23.11 -39.04 34.62
CA PRO A 583 24.31 -39.43 35.37
C PRO A 583 25.60 -38.75 34.89
N VAL A 584 25.73 -38.54 33.57
CA VAL A 584 26.91 -37.90 32.96
C VAL A 584 27.05 -36.44 33.36
N LEU A 585 25.93 -35.71 33.43
CA LEU A 585 25.90 -34.27 33.79
C LEU A 585 25.93 -34.08 35.30
N ALA A 586 25.27 -34.97 36.06
CA ALA A 586 25.32 -34.98 37.53
C ALA A 586 26.75 -35.11 38.07
N ARG A 587 27.60 -35.87 37.38
CA ARG A 587 29.03 -36.04 37.72
C ARG A 587 29.90 -34.83 37.36
N ARG A 588 29.43 -33.91 36.52
CA ARG A 588 30.19 -32.70 36.15
C ARG A 588 30.10 -31.65 37.25
N ARG A 589 31.13 -31.59 38.08
CA ARG A 589 31.25 -30.63 39.21
C ARG A 589 30.97 -29.18 38.80
N LYS A 590 31.51 -28.73 37.66
CA LYS A 590 31.29 -27.37 37.13
C LYS A 590 29.80 -27.07 36.87
N PHE A 591 29.07 -28.03 36.32
CA PHE A 591 27.65 -27.86 36.00
C PHE A 591 26.80 -27.81 37.28
N THR A 592 27.09 -28.68 38.23
CA THR A 592 26.45 -28.67 39.55
C THR A 592 26.73 -27.38 40.31
N TYR A 593 27.98 -26.88 40.28
CA TYR A 593 28.34 -25.61 40.89
C TYR A 593 27.59 -24.44 40.24
N ALA A 594 27.57 -24.35 38.92
CA ALA A 594 26.89 -23.27 38.20
C ALA A 594 25.39 -23.21 38.50
N ARG A 595 24.74 -24.37 38.59
CA ARG A 595 23.31 -24.45 38.96
C ARG A 595 23.07 -24.02 40.41
N LEU A 596 23.93 -24.43 41.33
CA LEU A 596 23.84 -23.98 42.72
C LEU A 596 24.12 -22.48 42.83
N GLU A 597 25.09 -21.95 42.08
CA GLU A 597 25.38 -20.52 41.99
C GLU A 597 24.19 -19.71 41.44
N TRP A 598 23.48 -20.24 40.44
CA TRP A 598 22.25 -19.64 39.92
C TRP A 598 21.17 -19.53 41.01
N ASN A 599 21.01 -20.57 41.83
CA ASN A 599 20.04 -20.56 42.92
C ASN A 599 20.49 -19.66 44.07
N THR A 600 21.76 -19.71 44.48
CA THR A 600 22.27 -18.87 45.58
C THR A 600 22.29 -17.38 45.25
N ASN A 601 22.49 -17.03 43.97
CA ASN A 601 22.43 -15.64 43.52
C ASN A 601 21.00 -15.12 43.34
N ASN A 602 19.97 -15.93 43.56
CA ASN A 602 18.60 -15.44 43.59
C ASN A 602 18.43 -14.42 44.73
N LYS A 603 17.68 -13.34 44.51
CA LYS A 603 17.51 -12.24 45.49
C LYS A 603 17.19 -12.70 46.92
N PHE A 604 16.32 -13.69 47.08
CA PHE A 604 15.95 -14.21 48.40
C PHE A 604 17.06 -15.07 49.03
N GLN A 605 17.85 -15.78 48.22
CA GLN A 605 19.00 -16.54 48.71
C GLN A 605 20.17 -15.62 49.07
N LEU A 606 20.39 -14.54 48.33
CA LEU A 606 21.34 -13.50 48.70
C LEU A 606 20.95 -12.83 50.03
N GLN A 607 19.66 -12.53 50.22
CA GLN A 607 19.13 -12.01 51.48
C GLN A 607 19.38 -13.00 52.63
N ARG A 608 19.05 -14.29 52.44
CA ARG A 608 19.36 -15.34 53.43
C ARG A 608 20.84 -15.32 53.80
N LEU A 609 21.73 -15.42 52.82
CA LEU A 609 23.18 -15.51 53.08
C LEU A 609 23.72 -14.27 53.81
N ALA A 610 23.14 -13.10 53.57
CA ALA A 610 23.46 -11.89 54.33
C ALA A 610 23.05 -12.02 55.80
N HIS A 611 21.80 -12.41 56.11
CA HIS A 611 21.33 -12.58 57.49
C HIS A 611 22.01 -13.74 58.23
N GLU A 612 22.20 -14.87 57.55
CA GLU A 612 22.90 -16.05 58.10
C GLU A 612 24.37 -15.72 58.42
N GLY A 613 25.01 -14.86 57.64
CA GLY A 613 26.37 -14.35 57.93
C GLY A 613 26.46 -13.53 59.23
N PHE A 614 25.35 -12.95 59.69
CA PHE A 614 25.22 -12.28 60.98
C PHE A 614 24.66 -13.20 62.08
N GLY A 615 24.48 -14.50 61.79
CA GLY A 615 23.91 -15.47 62.73
C GLY A 615 22.41 -15.31 62.97
N ALA A 616 21.69 -14.61 62.08
CA ALA A 616 20.26 -14.33 62.23
C ALA A 616 19.38 -15.30 61.43
N GLY A 617 18.41 -15.91 62.14
CA GLY A 617 17.41 -16.83 61.61
C GLY A 617 17.91 -18.26 61.37
N THR A 618 17.02 -19.24 61.53
CA THR A 618 17.26 -20.65 61.24
C THR A 618 16.63 -21.02 59.90
N TRP A 619 17.44 -21.11 58.86
CA TRP A 619 16.96 -21.21 57.48
C TRP A 619 16.76 -22.65 56.99
N SER A 620 15.62 -22.89 56.34
CA SER A 620 15.33 -24.12 55.59
C SER A 620 15.14 -23.82 54.09
N ASN A 621 15.10 -24.86 53.25
CA ASN A 621 15.08 -24.74 51.77
C ASN A 621 16.29 -23.97 51.18
N THR A 622 17.48 -24.19 51.72
CA THR A 622 18.73 -23.48 51.37
C THR A 622 19.24 -23.74 49.93
N ARG A 623 18.65 -24.71 49.23
CA ARG A 623 18.96 -25.05 47.82
C ARG A 623 17.88 -24.59 46.82
N GLY A 624 16.69 -24.23 47.30
CA GLY A 624 15.56 -23.79 46.48
C GLY A 624 15.54 -22.29 46.23
N GLY A 625 14.57 -21.80 45.45
CA GLY A 625 14.45 -20.36 45.15
C GLY A 625 13.97 -19.50 46.32
N HIS A 626 13.26 -20.10 47.29
CA HIS A 626 12.57 -19.39 48.37
C HIS A 626 12.98 -19.99 49.73
N PRO A 627 14.06 -19.48 50.36
CA PRO A 627 14.43 -19.89 51.71
C PRO A 627 13.42 -19.36 52.73
N VAL A 628 13.17 -20.11 53.80
CA VAL A 628 12.21 -19.76 54.86
C VAL A 628 12.82 -19.99 56.25
N THR A 629 12.48 -19.13 57.21
CA THR A 629 12.86 -19.24 58.63
C THR A 629 11.88 -20.09 59.41
N GLN A 630 12.18 -20.38 60.68
CA GLN A 630 11.19 -20.93 61.59
C GLN A 630 10.15 -19.86 61.97
N GLY A 631 8.99 -20.30 62.46
CA GLY A 631 7.92 -19.38 62.86
C GLY A 631 8.34 -18.51 64.04
N GLY A 632 8.13 -17.20 63.92
CA GLY A 632 8.38 -16.23 65.00
C GLY A 632 9.81 -15.71 65.11
N GLU A 633 10.74 -16.16 64.26
CA GLU A 633 12.12 -15.66 64.26
C GLU A 633 12.21 -14.24 63.68
N THR A 634 12.96 -13.37 64.35
CA THR A 634 13.32 -12.04 63.88
C THR A 634 14.67 -12.06 63.16
N LEU A 635 14.81 -11.22 62.13
CA LEU A 635 16.03 -11.12 61.33
C LEU A 635 16.83 -9.86 61.70
N ALA A 636 18.11 -9.83 61.32
CA ALA A 636 18.98 -8.66 61.53
C ALA A 636 18.38 -7.38 60.94
N ASN A 637 18.49 -6.27 61.68
CA ASN A 637 17.99 -4.95 61.28
C ASN A 637 19.10 -4.14 60.57
N LEU A 638 18.69 -3.08 59.86
CA LEU A 638 19.62 -2.15 59.22
C LEU A 638 20.06 -1.08 60.22
N ASP A 639 21.34 -1.04 60.55
CA ASP A 639 21.95 0.08 61.27
C ASP A 639 22.18 1.25 60.30
N ILE A 640 21.56 2.38 60.63
CA ILE A 640 21.60 3.63 59.85
C ILE A 640 22.39 4.73 60.57
N SER A 641 23.13 4.36 61.63
CA SER A 641 23.94 5.30 62.42
C SER A 641 25.02 5.98 61.57
N ASP A 642 25.59 5.29 60.58
CA ASP A 642 26.37 5.88 59.48
C ASP A 642 25.61 5.76 58.16
N GLN A 643 24.97 6.87 57.74
CA GLN A 643 24.23 6.94 56.48
C GLN A 643 25.09 6.66 55.23
N ARG A 644 26.42 6.84 55.31
CA ARG A 644 27.33 6.56 54.19
C ARG A 644 27.73 5.08 54.13
N MET A 645 27.53 4.33 55.20
CA MET A 645 27.88 2.92 55.29
C MET A 645 26.84 2.12 56.08
N PRO A 646 25.62 1.95 55.53
CA PRO A 646 24.58 1.15 56.19
C PRO A 646 25.02 -0.31 56.29
N ARG A 647 24.80 -0.93 57.45
CA ARG A 647 25.19 -2.32 57.73
C ARG A 647 24.07 -3.07 58.44
N LEU A 648 24.03 -4.38 58.27
CA LEU A 648 23.14 -5.21 59.07
C LEU A 648 23.72 -5.36 60.49
N TYR A 649 22.82 -5.38 61.48
CA TYR A 649 23.12 -5.59 62.89
C TYR A 649 22.14 -6.62 63.48
N ALA A 650 22.69 -7.59 64.21
CA ALA A 650 21.92 -8.55 64.99
C ALA A 650 22.10 -8.23 66.48
N GLU A 651 21.00 -7.94 67.17
CA GLU A 651 21.01 -7.74 68.62
C GLU A 651 21.28 -9.08 69.29
N LYS A 652 22.37 -9.19 70.05
CA LYS A 652 22.57 -10.37 70.92
C LYS A 652 21.64 -10.19 72.11
N GLU A 653 20.64 -11.05 72.26
CA GLU A 653 19.87 -11.11 73.50
C GLU A 653 20.85 -11.37 74.67
N LEU A 654 21.05 -10.38 75.54
CA LEU A 654 21.73 -10.57 76.81
C LEU A 654 20.82 -11.42 77.71
N GLY A 655 21.16 -12.69 77.86
CA GLY A 655 20.59 -13.57 78.87
C GLY A 655 20.69 -12.93 80.26
N SER A 656 19.58 -12.98 80.98
CA SER A 656 19.39 -12.47 82.33
C SER A 656 20.44 -12.96 83.33
N VAL A 657 20.92 -12.04 84.16
CA VAL A 657 21.78 -12.28 85.32
C VAL A 657 21.04 -13.12 86.36
N GLY A 658 21.63 -14.26 86.74
CA GLY A 658 21.23 -15.11 87.88
C GLY A 658 22.46 -15.63 88.63
N GLN A 659 22.40 -15.61 89.96
CA GLN A 659 23.49 -15.63 90.93
C GLN A 659 24.29 -16.96 91.09
N VAL A 660 25.59 -16.80 91.35
CA VAL A 660 26.54 -17.48 92.30
C VAL A 660 26.40 -18.98 92.61
N TYR A 661 27.49 -19.75 92.37
CA TYR A 661 28.14 -20.67 93.34
C TYR A 661 29.65 -20.84 92.99
N PRO A 662 30.56 -21.06 93.97
CA PRO A 662 32.01 -21.11 93.73
C PRO A 662 32.55 -22.55 93.58
N GLY A 663 33.61 -22.72 92.78
CA GLY A 663 34.33 -23.99 92.64
C GLY A 663 35.69 -23.83 91.95
N HIS A 664 36.76 -24.20 92.66
CA HIS A 664 38.16 -24.25 92.24
C HIS A 664 38.45 -25.21 91.07
N GLY A 665 39.49 -24.93 90.27
CA GLY A 665 40.22 -25.95 89.50
C GLY A 665 40.93 -25.48 88.23
N ASP A 666 42.19 -25.05 88.38
CA ASP A 666 43.38 -25.27 87.53
C ASP A 666 43.36 -25.27 85.97
N TYR A 667 44.19 -24.35 85.46
CA TYR A 667 45.29 -24.48 84.49
C TYR A 667 45.13 -25.00 83.03
N GLN A 668 45.79 -24.18 82.19
CA GLN A 668 46.60 -24.47 80.98
C GLN A 668 45.93 -24.49 79.59
N GLY A 669 46.51 -23.68 78.69
CA GLY A 669 46.34 -23.89 77.24
C GLY A 669 46.63 -22.74 76.27
N GLN A 670 47.62 -21.89 76.56
CA GLN A 670 48.42 -21.08 75.60
C GLN A 670 47.81 -20.66 74.24
N GLY A 671 47.51 -19.36 74.14
CA GLY A 671 47.78 -18.59 72.94
C GLY A 671 49.20 -18.01 72.99
N VAL A 672 49.89 -18.00 71.84
CA VAL A 672 51.14 -17.26 71.60
C VAL A 672 50.95 -16.56 70.25
N TYR A 673 50.74 -15.23 70.27
CA TYR A 673 51.69 -14.15 69.90
C TYR A 673 52.38 -14.38 68.54
N GLY A 674 52.51 -13.42 67.63
CA GLY A 674 52.50 -11.96 67.71
C GLY A 674 53.49 -11.46 66.64
N GLY A 675 53.41 -10.19 66.23
CA GLY A 675 54.44 -9.60 65.36
C GLY A 675 54.05 -8.30 64.66
N GLN A 676 54.15 -7.18 65.38
CA GLN A 676 54.39 -5.86 64.80
C GLN A 676 55.85 -5.78 64.31
N GLN A 677 56.12 -4.96 63.30
CA GLN A 677 57.28 -4.06 63.34
C GLN A 677 57.14 -2.88 62.35
N SER A 678 57.43 -1.71 62.88
CA SER A 678 57.60 -0.39 62.28
C SER A 678 59.05 -0.16 61.84
N TYR A 679 59.30 0.72 60.86
CA TYR A 679 60.53 1.53 60.79
C TYR A 679 60.28 2.92 60.17
N GLN A 680 60.96 3.92 60.76
CA GLN A 680 60.96 5.37 60.51
C GLN A 680 62.06 5.83 59.53
N GLY A 681 61.94 7.08 59.06
CA GLY A 681 63.05 8.00 58.71
C GLY A 681 62.72 8.91 57.50
N GLN A 682 62.29 10.18 57.65
CA GLN A 682 63.07 11.45 57.80
C GLN A 682 64.05 11.72 56.62
N GLN A 683 64.18 12.88 55.96
CA GLN A 683 64.03 14.33 56.25
C GLN A 683 63.98 15.13 54.91
N GLY A 684 63.23 16.24 54.80
CA GLY A 684 63.76 17.63 54.64
C GLY A 684 63.56 18.18 53.20
N GLN A 685 63.25 19.43 52.87
CA GLN A 685 63.12 20.73 53.55
C GLN A 685 62.33 21.75 52.67
N GLY A 686 61.81 22.81 53.29
CA GLY A 686 61.40 24.12 52.71
C GLY A 686 59.88 24.28 52.57
N GLY A 687 59.13 25.08 53.34
CA GLY A 687 59.32 26.47 53.77
C GLY A 687 58.71 27.43 52.72
N VAL A 688 57.88 28.45 52.98
CA VAL A 688 57.42 29.15 54.19
C VAL A 688 56.20 30.04 53.84
N TYR A 689 55.41 30.43 54.86
CA TYR A 689 54.44 31.56 55.00
C TYR A 689 53.08 31.45 54.27
N GLY A 690 51.91 31.70 54.87
CA GLY A 690 51.55 32.25 56.18
C GLY A 690 50.60 33.45 56.04
N TYR A 691 49.47 33.38 56.76
CA TYR A 691 48.45 34.43 57.02
C TYR A 691 47.45 34.78 55.91
N ALA A 692 46.21 35.22 56.17
CA ALA A 692 45.23 35.07 57.25
C ALA A 692 44.05 36.00 56.86
N GLN A 693 42.82 35.59 57.21
CA GLN A 693 41.65 36.44 57.55
C GLN A 693 41.12 37.51 56.58
N GLY A 694 39.79 37.65 56.54
CA GLY A 694 39.18 38.96 56.32
C GLY A 694 37.82 38.95 55.63
N TYR A 695 36.84 39.53 56.32
CA TYR A 695 35.42 39.67 56.02
C TYR A 695 35.06 40.64 54.86
N GLU A 696 33.80 40.50 54.43
CA GLU A 696 32.80 41.55 54.09
C GLU A 696 32.73 42.25 52.70
N ALA A 697 31.47 42.28 52.24
CA ALA A 697 30.71 43.40 51.65
C ALA A 697 30.92 43.85 50.17
N ASP A 698 29.90 43.48 49.37
CA ASP A 698 28.96 44.38 48.65
C ASP A 698 29.29 45.18 47.36
N ILE A 699 28.27 45.13 46.46
CA ILE A 699 27.80 46.11 45.44
C ILE A 699 28.32 46.05 43.97
N ALA A 700 27.45 45.43 43.13
CA ALA A 700 26.78 45.89 41.90
C ALA A 700 27.53 46.34 40.61
N LYS A 701 27.22 45.70 39.46
CA LYS A 701 26.24 46.14 38.41
C LYS A 701 26.40 45.38 37.07
N GLY A 702 25.27 45.12 36.39
CA GLY A 702 25.15 44.97 34.92
C GLY A 702 24.61 43.61 34.42
N GLN A 703 23.28 43.47 34.24
CA GLN A 703 22.55 43.33 32.94
C GLN A 703 22.84 42.01 32.17
N VAL A 704 21.89 41.14 31.80
CA VAL A 704 20.77 41.30 30.84
C VAL A 704 19.79 40.08 30.89
N ARG A 705 18.46 40.38 30.88
CA ARG A 705 17.21 39.69 30.40
C ARG A 705 16.99 38.17 30.61
N HIS A 706 15.94 37.71 31.30
CA HIS A 706 14.46 37.72 31.04
C HIS A 706 14.01 36.82 29.87
N SER A 707 12.94 36.01 29.93
CA SER A 707 12.04 35.49 30.98
C SER A 707 11.08 34.51 30.31
N ALA A 708 10.51 33.59 31.09
CA ALA A 708 9.41 32.70 30.71
C ALA A 708 8.07 33.19 31.28
N VAL A 709 6.98 32.63 30.72
CA VAL A 709 5.61 32.48 31.23
C VAL A 709 4.60 33.62 30.98
N GLU A 710 3.54 33.26 30.25
CA GLU A 710 2.21 33.91 30.19
C GLU A 710 1.22 32.73 29.95
N VAL A 711 0.34 32.31 30.87
CA VAL A 711 -0.90 32.88 31.45
C VAL A 711 -2.07 32.99 30.47
N ASP A 712 -3.10 32.24 30.84
CA ASP A 712 -4.42 32.02 30.26
C ASP A 712 -5.39 33.20 30.51
N ARG A 713 -6.26 33.52 29.53
CA ARG A 713 -7.62 34.10 29.67
C ARG A 713 -8.23 34.49 28.31
N GLY A 714 -9.47 34.05 28.06
CA GLY A 714 -10.33 34.62 27.01
C GLY A 714 -11.78 34.16 27.13
N THR A 715 -12.71 35.09 27.32
CA THR A 715 -14.13 34.89 27.69
C THR A 715 -15.06 35.33 26.53
N ARG A 716 -16.19 34.62 26.34
CA ARG A 716 -17.52 34.96 25.74
C ARG A 716 -17.65 36.07 24.67
N TYR A 717 -18.43 35.84 23.60
CA TYR A 717 -19.87 36.22 23.49
C TYR A 717 -20.58 35.84 22.16
N SER A 718 -21.85 35.42 22.30
CA SER A 718 -23.07 35.59 21.47
C SER A 718 -23.34 34.91 20.10
N ARG A 719 -24.58 34.39 20.06
CA ARG A 719 -25.43 33.85 18.97
C ARG A 719 -25.79 34.89 17.90
N LEU A 720 -26.15 34.41 16.71
CA LEU A 720 -27.42 34.76 16.01
C LEU A 720 -27.71 33.77 14.87
N SER A 721 -29.01 33.45 14.70
CA SER A 721 -29.61 32.61 13.67
C SER A 721 -30.46 33.46 12.71
N MET A 722 -30.57 33.07 11.43
CA MET A 722 -31.74 33.21 10.50
C MET A 722 -31.26 32.77 9.09
N SER A 723 -31.85 31.76 8.43
CA SER A 723 -33.10 31.70 7.62
C SER A 723 -32.93 32.10 6.14
N ASP A 724 -33.33 31.18 5.26
CA ASP A 724 -33.87 31.27 3.88
C ASP A 724 -33.12 32.04 2.78
N ARG A 725 -32.66 31.28 1.76
CA ARG A 725 -33.14 31.33 0.36
C ARG A 725 -32.58 30.19 -0.48
#